data_AF-A0A1S3QC89-F1
#
_entry.id   AF-A0A1S3QC89-F1
#
_cell.length_a   1.000
_cell.length_b   1.000
_cell.length_c   1.000
_cell.angle_alpha   90.00
_cell.angle_beta   90.00
_cell.angle_gamma   90.00
#
_symmetry.space_group_name_H-M   'P 1'
#
loop_
_entity.id
_entity.type
_entity.pdbx_description
1 polymer ?
#
loop_
_entity_poly.entity_id
_entity_poly.type
_entity_poly.pdbx_seq_one_letter_code
_entity_poly.pdbx_strand_id
1 'polypeptide(L)'
;MFPLPFRDLNLKKDQYSLMQLLSHYFPELKEIDSIEDGETKTVFIFDGLDECRLPLDFKNNEKCCDVTKPTSVDVLLTNLIEGNLLPSALVWITSRPAAANQIPPECVDQVTEVRGFNDPQKDEYFRKKITDQNLANEIIKHMKTSRSLHIMCHMPVFCWISATVLEMILKEAEKDEVPKTLTQMYSHFMFIQTIVKNKKYNKATETNPKELSQSDKEMILKLAKLAFQQLQKGNLIFYEEDLRECGLDVTEASEYSALCTEIFKEESGLYQEKVYSFVHLSIQEFLAAVNALESCLDKKENVFSPTSDDEEKESIQLSDLHRRAVDEALKSENGHLDLFLRFLLGLSLESNQNLLRGLLTQTGSTTQTNEETVERTVEYLSDKIERESSPERIINLFHCLNELGANSLVEDMQTSLRSGTLSETRLKPDQCSALAYLLLMSEEVLEEFDLKTYNTSKEGYQRLLPVVKTCKRALLDGCKLTSKSCETLASALQTPNSPLRELDLSYNDLGDRGVELLCVGLTSPLCNIQTLVVDHGGEGRLKSGLRKYACHLTLDPNTANPNLILSEGNRKVTLVEEKQHYENHPDRFDYHSHVLCREGLSGSRYYWEVEMDSYWDGGMTVIGVVYKGMMRKGAGDDSRIGANKESWCLVCSDSHYHFLQAGVRRRSIPCPDSIRVGVYLDWPAGTLSFYSLSSSGTLKHLYSRHTTFTEPLYPGFGFLFGVYSSSSSVTLCQIDDQHIQRDHGGESWIKPRPKNTRDHGGESWIKPGPENTRDHGGECCIKPGPEKCEC
;
A
#
# COMPACT_ATOMS: atom_id res chain seq x y z
N MET A 1 -13.59 -35.03 17.69
CA MET A 1 -13.58 -33.91 16.72
C MET A 1 -15.03 -33.57 16.46
N PHE A 2 -15.38 -32.29 16.55
CA PHE A 2 -16.75 -31.80 16.43
C PHE A 2 -16.82 -30.72 15.34
N PRO A 3 -17.11 -31.09 14.08
CA PRO A 3 -17.42 -30.11 13.03
C PRO A 3 -18.80 -29.49 13.27
N LEU A 4 -18.85 -28.18 13.41
CA LEU A 4 -20.05 -27.41 13.73
C LEU A 4 -20.13 -26.18 12.80
N PRO A 5 -20.84 -26.28 11.67
CA PRO A 5 -21.02 -25.14 10.76
C PRO A 5 -21.84 -24.03 11.42
N PHE A 6 -21.44 -22.77 11.28
CA PHE A 6 -22.20 -21.64 11.82
C PHE A 6 -23.61 -21.55 11.22
N ARG A 7 -23.76 -21.92 9.95
CA ARG A 7 -25.08 -22.01 9.29
C ARG A 7 -26.10 -22.87 10.02
N ASP A 8 -25.65 -23.95 10.66
CA ASP A 8 -26.49 -24.88 11.43
C ASP A 8 -26.69 -24.37 12.87
N LEU A 9 -25.65 -23.74 13.45
CA LEU A 9 -25.71 -23.17 14.81
C LEU A 9 -26.68 -21.98 14.91
N ASN A 10 -26.79 -21.17 13.85
CA ASN A 10 -27.72 -20.04 13.74
C ASN A 10 -29.19 -20.43 13.99
N LEU A 11 -29.56 -21.69 13.73
CA LEU A 11 -30.92 -22.18 13.87
C LEU A 11 -31.27 -22.56 15.32
N LYS A 12 -30.28 -22.61 16.21
CA LYS A 12 -30.47 -22.98 17.62
C LYS A 12 -30.74 -21.74 18.47
N LYS A 13 -32.02 -21.38 18.56
CA LYS A 13 -32.52 -20.21 19.32
C LYS A 13 -32.79 -20.49 20.81
N ASP A 14 -32.92 -21.76 21.19
CA ASP A 14 -33.17 -22.16 22.59
C ASP A 14 -31.88 -22.19 23.43
N GLN A 15 -32.03 -22.45 24.73
CA GLN A 15 -30.89 -22.68 25.62
C GLN A 15 -30.45 -24.15 25.59
N TYR A 16 -29.14 -24.37 25.47
CA TYR A 16 -28.50 -25.67 25.43
C TYR A 16 -27.31 -25.67 26.39
N SER A 17 -27.03 -26.79 27.03
CA SER A 17 -25.68 -27.05 27.55
C SER A 17 -24.75 -27.48 26.41
N LEU A 18 -23.44 -27.42 26.60
CA LEU A 18 -22.51 -27.92 25.58
C LEU A 18 -22.81 -29.38 25.24
N MET A 19 -23.05 -30.22 26.25
CA MET A 19 -23.36 -31.64 26.04
C MET A 19 -24.68 -31.86 25.30
N GLN A 20 -25.70 -31.04 25.56
CA GLN A 20 -26.97 -31.09 24.83
C GLN A 20 -26.79 -30.68 23.36
N LEU A 21 -26.02 -29.62 23.12
CA LEU A 21 -25.72 -29.16 21.76
C LEU A 21 -24.95 -30.23 20.97
N LEU A 22 -23.91 -30.81 21.59
CA LEU A 22 -23.13 -31.88 20.98
C LEU A 22 -23.97 -33.15 20.75
N SER A 23 -24.80 -33.56 21.71
CA SER A 23 -25.67 -34.74 21.56
C SER A 23 -26.77 -34.56 20.49
N HIS A 24 -27.12 -33.32 20.17
CA HIS A 24 -28.05 -33.00 19.09
C HIS A 24 -27.43 -33.30 17.72
N TYR A 25 -26.20 -32.84 17.52
CA TYR A 25 -25.46 -33.00 16.26
C TYR A 25 -24.74 -34.35 16.13
N PHE A 26 -24.37 -34.96 17.25
CA PHE A 26 -23.68 -36.24 17.31
C PHE A 26 -24.47 -37.19 18.23
N PRO A 27 -25.50 -37.87 17.70
CA PRO A 27 -26.38 -38.73 18.49
C PRO A 27 -25.65 -39.83 19.27
N GLU A 28 -24.44 -40.21 18.85
CA GLU A 28 -23.56 -41.17 19.52
C GLU A 28 -23.10 -40.69 20.91
N LEU A 29 -23.16 -39.39 21.17
CA LEU A 29 -22.75 -38.80 22.46
C LEU A 29 -23.88 -38.79 23.51
N LYS A 30 -25.09 -39.24 23.16
CA LYS A 30 -26.25 -39.24 24.09
C LYS A 30 -26.03 -40.09 25.36
N GLU A 31 -25.10 -41.04 25.31
CA GLU A 31 -24.73 -41.90 26.45
C GLU A 31 -23.58 -41.32 27.29
N ILE A 32 -23.03 -40.17 26.90
CA ILE A 32 -21.92 -39.51 27.60
C ILE A 32 -22.47 -38.31 28.37
N ASP A 33 -22.41 -38.38 29.70
CA ASP A 33 -22.96 -37.33 30.57
C ASP A 33 -22.09 -36.06 30.60
N SER A 34 -20.77 -36.18 30.39
CA SER A 34 -19.84 -35.05 30.37
C SER A 34 -18.54 -35.38 29.63
N ILE A 35 -17.85 -34.34 29.15
CA ILE A 35 -16.49 -34.42 28.62
C ILE A 35 -15.55 -33.82 29.65
N GLU A 36 -14.60 -34.61 30.16
CA GLU A 36 -13.56 -34.12 31.07
C GLU A 36 -12.44 -33.40 30.29
N ASP A 37 -12.09 -32.19 30.75
CA ASP A 37 -11.06 -31.39 30.11
C ASP A 37 -9.67 -32.03 30.29
N GLY A 38 -8.90 -32.10 29.21
CA GLY A 38 -7.52 -32.61 29.23
C GLY A 38 -7.36 -34.14 29.18
N GLU A 39 -8.38 -34.93 29.49
CA GLU A 39 -8.31 -36.40 29.36
C GLU A 39 -8.37 -36.85 27.89
N THR A 40 -9.23 -36.19 27.11
CA THR A 40 -9.41 -36.46 25.68
C THR A 40 -8.96 -35.27 24.84
N LYS A 41 -8.23 -35.56 23.76
CA LYS A 41 -7.88 -34.54 22.76
C LYS A 41 -9.11 -34.15 21.96
N THR A 42 -9.73 -33.05 22.37
CA THR A 42 -10.93 -32.50 21.74
C THR A 42 -10.54 -31.43 20.73
N VAL A 43 -11.22 -31.45 19.58
CA VAL A 43 -11.08 -30.43 18.52
C VAL A 43 -12.46 -30.02 18.06
N PHE A 44 -12.75 -28.73 18.10
CA PHE A 44 -13.93 -28.10 17.52
C PHE A 44 -13.55 -27.44 16.20
N ILE A 45 -14.33 -27.68 15.16
CA ILE A 45 -14.14 -27.05 13.85
C ILE A 45 -15.39 -26.23 13.57
N PHE A 46 -15.30 -24.91 13.70
CA PHE A 46 -16.38 -24.00 13.36
C PHE A 46 -16.19 -23.52 11.91
N ASP A 47 -17.10 -23.95 11.05
CA ASP A 47 -17.02 -23.67 9.62
C ASP A 47 -17.92 -22.48 9.23
N GLY A 48 -17.36 -21.49 8.53
CA GLY A 48 -18.09 -20.37 7.93
C GLY A 48 -18.50 -19.27 8.92
N LEU A 49 -17.55 -18.67 9.65
CA LEU A 49 -17.83 -17.55 10.57
C LEU A 49 -18.52 -16.36 9.88
N ASP A 50 -18.23 -16.11 8.61
CA ASP A 50 -18.91 -15.09 7.81
C ASP A 50 -20.41 -15.36 7.63
N GLU A 51 -20.87 -16.59 7.86
CA GLU A 51 -22.27 -16.97 7.85
C GLU A 51 -22.92 -16.90 9.23
N CYS A 52 -22.17 -16.53 10.27
CA CYS A 52 -22.67 -16.43 11.64
C CYS A 52 -23.66 -15.27 11.78
N ARG A 53 -24.84 -15.57 12.34
CA ARG A 53 -25.86 -14.57 12.73
C ARG A 53 -25.94 -14.38 14.25
N LEU A 54 -25.09 -15.06 15.00
CA LEU A 54 -25.01 -14.91 16.46
C LEU A 54 -24.22 -13.64 16.80
N PRO A 55 -24.54 -12.93 17.88
CA PRO A 55 -23.86 -11.68 18.25
C PRO A 55 -22.35 -11.83 18.49
N LEU A 56 -21.91 -13.00 18.94
CA LEU A 56 -20.56 -13.31 19.43
C LEU A 56 -20.05 -12.25 20.41
N ASP A 57 -20.86 -11.96 21.44
CA ASP A 57 -20.55 -10.87 22.38
C ASP A 57 -19.52 -11.28 23.45
N PHE A 58 -18.25 -11.32 23.07
CA PHE A 58 -17.11 -11.59 23.96
C PHE A 58 -16.99 -10.63 25.14
N LYS A 59 -17.66 -9.46 25.12
CA LYS A 59 -17.53 -8.45 26.18
C LYS A 59 -18.59 -8.59 27.26
N ASN A 60 -19.83 -8.85 26.86
CA ASN A 60 -20.97 -8.86 27.79
C ASN A 60 -21.47 -10.26 28.13
N ASN A 61 -21.05 -11.30 27.40
CA ASN A 61 -21.48 -12.65 27.70
C ASN A 61 -21.02 -13.15 29.07
N GLU A 62 -21.89 -13.92 29.72
CA GLU A 62 -21.58 -14.52 31.02
C GLU A 62 -20.47 -15.57 30.89
N LYS A 63 -19.57 -15.63 31.88
CA LYS A 63 -18.57 -16.69 31.94
C LYS A 63 -19.22 -18.03 32.25
N CYS A 64 -18.98 -19.01 31.38
CA CYS A 64 -19.48 -20.38 31.51
C CYS A 64 -18.29 -21.35 31.47
N CYS A 65 -18.14 -22.16 32.52
CA CYS A 65 -17.12 -23.22 32.61
C CYS A 65 -17.72 -24.62 32.78
N ASP A 66 -19.05 -24.72 32.95
CA ASP A 66 -19.75 -25.98 33.17
C ASP A 66 -20.38 -26.46 31.85
N VAL A 67 -19.89 -27.60 31.34
CA VAL A 67 -20.34 -28.22 30.09
C VAL A 67 -21.79 -28.71 30.14
N THR A 68 -22.38 -28.82 31.34
CA THR A 68 -23.74 -29.32 31.58
C THR A 68 -24.76 -28.21 31.84
N LYS A 69 -24.31 -26.96 32.10
CA LYS A 69 -25.19 -25.81 32.37
C LYS A 69 -25.85 -25.29 31.08
N PRO A 70 -27.19 -25.24 30.98
CA PRO A 70 -27.86 -24.65 29.82
C PRO A 70 -27.65 -23.14 29.72
N THR A 71 -27.31 -22.66 28.52
CA THR A 71 -27.16 -21.24 28.19
C THR A 71 -27.40 -21.03 26.68
N SER A 72 -27.32 -19.80 26.18
CA SER A 72 -27.46 -19.55 24.74
C SER A 72 -26.26 -20.10 23.96
N VAL A 73 -26.46 -20.45 22.69
CA VAL A 73 -25.36 -20.90 21.81
C VAL A 73 -24.28 -19.83 21.67
N ASP A 74 -24.66 -18.56 21.65
CA ASP A 74 -23.74 -17.42 21.66
C ASP A 74 -22.76 -17.45 22.85
N VAL A 75 -23.30 -17.68 24.06
CA VAL A 75 -22.50 -17.79 25.29
C VAL A 75 -21.62 -19.05 25.25
N LEU A 76 -22.12 -20.18 24.73
CA LEU A 76 -21.31 -21.40 24.59
C LEU A 76 -20.11 -21.18 23.66
N LEU A 77 -20.32 -20.56 22.49
CA LEU A 77 -19.27 -20.35 21.50
C LEU A 77 -18.22 -19.37 21.98
N THR A 78 -18.62 -18.23 22.51
CA THR A 78 -17.69 -17.24 23.06
C THR A 78 -16.83 -17.83 24.18
N ASN A 79 -17.41 -18.60 25.11
CA ASN A 79 -16.65 -19.25 26.18
C ASN A 79 -15.76 -20.41 25.71
N LEU A 80 -16.12 -21.15 24.65
CA LEU A 80 -15.24 -22.14 24.01
C LEU A 80 -14.03 -21.46 23.36
N ILE A 81 -14.26 -20.35 22.65
CA ILE A 81 -13.22 -19.61 21.92
C ILE A 81 -12.26 -18.90 22.88
N GLU A 82 -12.78 -18.30 23.97
CA GLU A 82 -11.96 -17.72 25.04
C GLU A 82 -11.20 -18.77 25.86
N GLY A 83 -11.62 -20.04 25.79
CA GLY A 83 -11.07 -21.12 26.59
C GLY A 83 -11.56 -21.17 28.04
N ASN A 84 -12.69 -20.54 28.35
CA ASN A 84 -13.38 -20.69 29.65
C ASN A 84 -14.07 -22.07 29.75
N LEU A 85 -14.51 -22.60 28.61
CA LEU A 85 -15.20 -23.88 28.48
C LEU A 85 -14.31 -24.85 27.70
N LEU A 86 -13.97 -26.00 28.30
CA LEU A 86 -12.96 -26.94 27.79
C LEU A 86 -11.62 -26.28 27.38
N PRO A 87 -10.86 -25.69 28.34
CA PRO A 87 -9.61 -24.98 28.06
C PRO A 87 -8.55 -25.77 27.27
N SER A 88 -8.55 -27.10 27.38
CA SER A 88 -7.60 -27.97 26.68
C SER A 88 -8.04 -28.33 25.25
N ALA A 89 -9.24 -27.93 24.83
CA ALA A 89 -9.75 -28.19 23.49
C ALA A 89 -9.08 -27.28 22.45
N LEU A 90 -8.87 -27.82 21.25
CA LEU A 90 -8.42 -27.04 20.10
C LEU A 90 -9.63 -26.52 19.33
N VAL A 91 -9.54 -25.28 18.88
CA VAL A 91 -10.58 -24.64 18.07
C VAL A 91 -9.98 -24.25 16.72
N TRP A 92 -10.67 -24.65 15.64
CA TRP A 92 -10.37 -24.24 14.27
C TRP A 92 -11.58 -23.49 13.74
N ILE A 93 -11.41 -22.23 13.36
CA ILE A 93 -12.45 -21.42 12.72
C ILE A 93 -12.06 -21.15 11.26
N THR A 94 -13.00 -21.33 10.32
CA THR A 94 -12.85 -20.85 8.94
C THR A 94 -13.71 -19.61 8.73
N SER A 95 -13.18 -18.63 8.00
CA SER A 95 -13.89 -17.38 7.73
C SER A 95 -13.41 -16.73 6.44
N ARG A 96 -14.27 -15.92 5.82
CA ARG A 96 -13.82 -14.83 4.96
C ARG A 96 -13.10 -13.73 5.78
N PRO A 97 -12.09 -13.04 5.21
CA PRO A 97 -11.34 -12.01 5.92
C PRO A 97 -12.21 -10.91 6.53
N ALA A 98 -13.28 -10.51 5.83
CA ALA A 98 -14.19 -9.44 6.26
C ALA A 98 -14.95 -9.74 7.56
N ALA A 99 -15.04 -11.01 7.98
CA ALA A 99 -15.70 -11.45 9.21
C ALA A 99 -14.72 -11.93 10.29
N ALA A 100 -13.43 -12.05 9.97
CA ALA A 100 -12.41 -12.55 10.90
C ALA A 100 -12.24 -11.65 12.14
N ASN A 101 -12.50 -10.34 11.98
CA ASN A 101 -12.46 -9.35 13.05
C ASN A 101 -13.58 -9.50 14.10
N GLN A 102 -14.56 -10.38 13.88
CA GLN A 102 -15.55 -10.74 14.91
C GLN A 102 -14.91 -11.51 16.06
N ILE A 103 -13.78 -12.20 15.81
CA ILE A 103 -13.03 -12.90 16.85
C ILE A 103 -11.96 -11.96 17.41
N PRO A 104 -11.88 -11.77 18.75
CA PRO A 104 -10.84 -10.98 19.37
C PRO A 104 -9.44 -11.56 19.04
N PRO A 105 -8.47 -10.73 18.63
CA PRO A 105 -7.12 -11.19 18.29
C PRO A 105 -6.43 -11.97 19.43
N GLU A 106 -6.73 -11.63 20.69
CA GLU A 106 -6.24 -12.33 21.88
C GLU A 106 -6.72 -13.79 21.98
N CYS A 107 -7.79 -14.16 21.28
CA CYS A 107 -8.29 -15.53 21.21
C CYS A 107 -7.66 -16.34 20.06
N VAL A 108 -6.75 -15.73 19.27
CA VAL A 108 -6.22 -16.30 18.03
C VAL A 108 -4.69 -16.43 18.12
N ASP A 109 -4.18 -17.66 18.13
CA ASP A 109 -2.73 -17.86 18.27
C ASP A 109 -1.99 -18.04 16.92
N GLN A 110 -2.70 -18.39 15.85
CA GLN A 110 -2.16 -18.55 14.50
C GLN A 110 -3.22 -18.13 13.51
N VAL A 111 -2.83 -17.67 12.32
CA VAL A 111 -3.69 -17.40 11.15
C VAL A 111 -3.04 -18.00 9.89
N THR A 112 -3.83 -18.53 8.97
CA THR A 112 -3.44 -19.27 7.77
C THR A 112 -4.36 -18.86 6.64
N GLU A 113 -3.86 -18.24 5.59
CA GLU A 113 -4.67 -17.67 4.51
C GLU A 113 -4.67 -18.55 3.26
N VAL A 114 -5.85 -18.85 2.69
CA VAL A 114 -5.97 -19.46 1.37
C VAL A 114 -5.97 -18.38 0.29
N ARG A 115 -4.88 -18.31 -0.46
CA ARG A 115 -4.51 -17.21 -1.37
C ARG A 115 -4.89 -17.38 -2.83
N GLY A 116 -6.02 -18.03 -3.13
CA GLY A 116 -6.51 -18.17 -4.51
C GLY A 116 -5.47 -18.61 -5.55
N PHE A 117 -5.55 -18.07 -6.77
CA PHE A 117 -4.64 -18.34 -7.89
C PHE A 117 -3.57 -17.27 -8.05
N ASN A 118 -2.32 -17.70 -8.18
CA ASN A 118 -1.23 -16.87 -8.71
C ASN A 118 -1.33 -16.71 -10.23
N ASP A 119 -0.56 -15.79 -10.81
CA ASP A 119 -0.66 -15.47 -12.25
C ASP A 119 -0.45 -16.69 -13.18
N PRO A 120 0.55 -17.57 -12.95
CA PRO A 120 0.66 -18.83 -13.69
C PRO A 120 -0.56 -19.76 -13.58
N GLN A 121 -1.15 -19.87 -12.38
CA GLN A 121 -2.34 -20.70 -12.13
C GLN A 121 -3.58 -20.13 -12.83
N LYS A 122 -3.72 -18.80 -12.95
CA LYS A 122 -4.79 -18.17 -13.74
C LYS A 122 -4.71 -18.62 -15.20
N ASP A 123 -3.53 -18.50 -15.81
CA ASP A 123 -3.28 -18.93 -17.19
C ASP A 123 -3.55 -20.44 -17.37
N GLU A 124 -3.11 -21.27 -16.41
CA GLU A 124 -3.38 -22.71 -16.41
C GLU A 124 -4.88 -23.02 -16.33
N TYR A 125 -5.62 -22.33 -15.47
CA TYR A 125 -7.06 -22.48 -15.35
C TYR A 125 -7.77 -22.23 -16.68
N PHE A 126 -7.47 -21.11 -17.36
CA PHE A 126 -8.09 -20.79 -18.65
C PHE A 126 -7.76 -21.84 -19.72
N ARG A 127 -6.51 -22.31 -19.80
CA ARG A 127 -6.11 -23.37 -20.75
C ARG A 127 -6.76 -24.72 -20.48
N LYS A 128 -7.02 -25.04 -19.21
CA LYS A 128 -7.72 -26.28 -18.81
C LYS A 128 -9.23 -26.18 -19.04
N LYS A 129 -9.82 -25.01 -18.78
CA LYS A 129 -11.26 -24.79 -18.87
C LYS A 129 -11.75 -24.71 -20.31
N ILE A 130 -10.96 -24.09 -21.19
CA ILE A 130 -11.32 -23.83 -22.59
C ILE A 130 -10.65 -24.88 -23.49
N THR A 131 -11.46 -25.68 -24.18
CA THR A 131 -10.96 -26.77 -25.04
C THR A 131 -10.12 -26.25 -26.21
N ASP A 132 -10.51 -25.13 -26.81
CA ASP A 132 -9.77 -24.49 -27.91
C ASP A 132 -8.62 -23.64 -27.36
N GLN A 133 -7.38 -24.07 -27.62
CA GLN A 133 -6.18 -23.41 -27.11
C GLN A 133 -5.90 -22.04 -27.74
N ASN A 134 -6.37 -21.77 -28.96
CA ASN A 134 -6.24 -20.45 -29.56
C ASN A 134 -7.16 -19.46 -28.82
N LEU A 135 -8.42 -19.85 -28.63
CA LEU A 135 -9.38 -19.08 -27.86
C LEU A 135 -8.93 -18.87 -26.41
N ALA A 136 -8.38 -19.91 -25.77
CA ALA A 136 -7.82 -19.79 -24.42
C ALA A 136 -6.72 -18.73 -24.34
N ASN A 137 -5.81 -18.69 -25.33
CA ASN A 137 -4.75 -17.69 -25.39
C ASN A 137 -5.28 -16.29 -25.68
N GLU A 138 -6.33 -16.13 -26.49
CA GLU A 138 -7.01 -14.85 -26.70
C GLU A 138 -7.68 -14.34 -25.43
N ILE A 139 -8.36 -15.21 -24.68
CA ILE A 139 -8.96 -14.90 -23.37
C ILE A 139 -7.87 -14.45 -22.39
N ILE A 140 -6.78 -15.20 -22.27
CA ILE A 140 -5.65 -14.85 -21.39
C ILE A 140 -5.08 -13.47 -21.77
N LYS A 141 -4.90 -13.22 -23.07
CA LYS A 141 -4.42 -11.93 -23.57
C LYS A 141 -5.38 -10.81 -23.20
N HIS A 142 -6.68 -10.98 -23.42
CA HIS A 142 -7.71 -10.00 -23.07
C HIS A 142 -7.73 -9.71 -21.57
N MET A 143 -7.71 -10.75 -20.74
CA MET A 143 -7.68 -10.61 -19.29
C MET A 143 -6.46 -9.79 -18.85
N LYS A 144 -5.27 -10.06 -19.40
CA LYS A 144 -4.06 -9.27 -19.10
C LYS A 144 -4.13 -7.81 -19.58
N THR A 145 -4.94 -7.49 -20.60
CA THR A 145 -5.15 -6.08 -20.99
C THR A 145 -6.04 -5.31 -20.01
N SER A 146 -6.95 -5.98 -19.30
CA SER A 146 -7.77 -5.38 -18.25
C SER A 146 -7.25 -5.80 -16.87
N ARG A 147 -6.28 -5.04 -16.34
CA ARG A 147 -5.61 -5.39 -15.08
C ARG A 147 -6.58 -5.52 -13.91
N SER A 148 -7.64 -4.72 -13.86
CA SER A 148 -8.67 -4.85 -12.81
C SER A 148 -9.33 -6.23 -12.84
N LEU A 149 -9.77 -6.70 -14.00
CA LEU A 149 -10.34 -8.03 -14.15
C LEU A 149 -9.31 -9.13 -13.85
N HIS A 150 -8.06 -8.95 -14.31
CA HIS A 150 -6.98 -9.91 -14.05
C HIS A 150 -6.62 -10.05 -12.56
N ILE A 151 -6.69 -8.95 -11.79
CA ILE A 151 -6.51 -8.97 -10.33
C ILE A 151 -7.66 -9.72 -9.66
N MET A 152 -8.92 -9.47 -10.06
CA MET A 152 -10.08 -10.17 -9.50
C MET A 152 -10.00 -11.69 -9.73
N CYS A 153 -9.42 -12.14 -10.85
CA CYS A 153 -9.13 -13.55 -11.15
C CYS A 153 -8.14 -14.23 -10.19
N HIS A 154 -7.57 -13.51 -9.22
CA HIS A 154 -6.95 -14.15 -8.07
C HIS A 154 -7.94 -15.07 -7.35
N MET A 155 -9.21 -14.68 -7.29
CA MET A 155 -10.28 -15.52 -6.76
C MET A 155 -10.84 -16.41 -7.87
N PRO A 156 -10.79 -17.76 -7.72
CA PRO A 156 -11.14 -18.71 -8.80
C PRO A 156 -12.54 -18.52 -9.41
N VAL A 157 -13.51 -18.02 -8.63
CA VAL A 157 -14.86 -17.74 -9.14
C VAL A 157 -14.86 -16.70 -10.26
N PHE A 158 -13.99 -15.69 -10.22
CA PHE A 158 -13.89 -14.70 -11.29
C PHE A 158 -13.23 -15.30 -12.53
N CYS A 159 -12.25 -16.22 -12.38
CA CYS A 159 -11.75 -16.99 -13.52
C CYS A 159 -12.88 -17.80 -14.19
N TRP A 160 -13.76 -18.41 -13.40
CA TRP A 160 -14.92 -19.13 -13.94
C TRP A 160 -15.90 -18.20 -14.66
N ILE A 161 -16.30 -17.08 -14.05
CA ILE A 161 -17.20 -16.11 -14.68
C ILE A 161 -16.60 -15.56 -15.98
N SER A 162 -15.34 -15.09 -15.94
CA SER A 162 -14.65 -14.55 -17.11
C SER A 162 -14.49 -15.59 -18.21
N ALA A 163 -14.16 -16.85 -17.87
CA ALA A 163 -14.08 -17.92 -18.85
C ALA A 163 -15.43 -18.18 -19.52
N THR A 164 -16.51 -18.31 -18.74
CA THR A 164 -17.87 -18.54 -19.26
C THR A 164 -18.31 -17.41 -20.20
N VAL A 165 -18.09 -16.15 -19.79
CA VAL A 165 -18.49 -14.97 -20.56
C VAL A 165 -17.69 -14.83 -21.84
N LEU A 166 -16.36 -14.80 -21.73
CA LEU A 166 -15.48 -14.58 -22.88
C LEU A 166 -15.51 -15.75 -23.87
N GLU A 167 -15.67 -16.98 -23.40
CA GLU A 167 -15.82 -18.14 -24.27
C GLU A 167 -17.06 -18.02 -25.16
N MET A 168 -18.19 -17.56 -24.63
CA MET A 168 -19.41 -17.40 -25.42
C MET A 168 -19.31 -16.22 -26.38
N ILE A 169 -18.87 -15.05 -25.91
CA ILE A 169 -18.78 -13.82 -26.73
C ILE A 169 -17.80 -14.00 -27.89
N LEU A 170 -16.61 -14.54 -27.63
CA LEU A 170 -15.58 -14.69 -28.67
C LEU A 170 -15.90 -15.81 -29.67
N LYS A 171 -16.69 -16.83 -29.29
CA LYS A 171 -17.12 -17.90 -30.21
C LYS A 171 -18.26 -17.48 -31.13
N GLU A 172 -19.20 -16.66 -30.66
CA GLU A 172 -20.39 -16.31 -31.44
C GLU A 172 -20.13 -15.26 -32.53
N ALA A 173 -18.91 -14.70 -32.62
CA ALA A 173 -18.49 -13.73 -33.65
C ALA A 173 -19.45 -12.53 -33.80
N GLU A 174 -20.25 -12.24 -32.78
CA GLU A 174 -21.06 -11.02 -32.73
C GLU A 174 -20.11 -9.83 -32.53
N LYS A 175 -20.37 -8.73 -33.24
CA LYS A 175 -19.56 -7.49 -33.24
C LYS A 175 -19.62 -6.72 -31.91
N ASP A 176 -20.07 -7.36 -30.83
CA ASP A 176 -20.22 -6.72 -29.55
C ASP A 176 -18.82 -6.50 -28.93
N GLU A 177 -18.67 -5.36 -28.27
CA GLU A 177 -17.40 -5.00 -27.65
C GLU A 177 -17.10 -5.96 -26.49
N VAL A 178 -15.93 -6.60 -26.52
CA VAL A 178 -15.52 -7.56 -25.49
C VAL A 178 -15.52 -6.87 -24.11
N PRO A 179 -16.15 -7.45 -23.07
CA PRO A 179 -16.27 -6.84 -21.75
C PRO A 179 -14.91 -6.41 -21.16
N LYS A 180 -14.80 -5.14 -20.78
CA LYS A 180 -13.60 -4.53 -20.18
C LYS A 180 -13.77 -4.23 -18.70
N THR A 181 -15.00 -4.03 -18.24
CA THR A 181 -15.33 -3.72 -16.84
C THR A 181 -15.98 -4.90 -16.13
N LEU A 182 -16.03 -4.84 -14.79
CA LEU A 182 -16.66 -5.91 -14.02
C LEU A 182 -18.16 -5.93 -14.25
N THR A 183 -18.80 -4.77 -14.35
CA THR A 183 -20.24 -4.69 -14.60
C THR A 183 -20.60 -5.29 -15.95
N GLN A 184 -19.83 -5.02 -17.01
CA GLN A 184 -20.04 -5.66 -18.31
C GLN A 184 -19.93 -7.17 -18.20
N MET A 185 -18.89 -7.69 -17.53
CA MET A 185 -18.72 -9.13 -17.31
C MET A 185 -19.95 -9.75 -16.63
N TYR A 186 -20.51 -9.12 -15.59
CA TYR A 186 -21.66 -9.65 -14.86
C TYR A 186 -22.99 -9.49 -15.62
N SER A 187 -23.18 -8.38 -16.34
CA SER A 187 -24.34 -8.20 -17.22
C SER A 187 -24.38 -9.27 -18.31
N HIS A 188 -23.25 -9.54 -18.96
CA HIS A 188 -23.14 -10.64 -19.92
C HIS A 188 -23.29 -12.00 -19.23
N PHE A 189 -22.70 -12.21 -18.05
CA PHE A 189 -22.87 -13.46 -17.31
C PHE A 189 -24.35 -13.76 -17.05
N MET A 190 -25.11 -12.79 -16.53
CA MET A 190 -26.55 -12.94 -16.29
C MET A 190 -27.36 -13.21 -17.57
N PHE A 191 -27.04 -12.51 -18.65
CA PHE A 191 -27.64 -12.75 -19.96
C PHE A 191 -27.37 -14.18 -20.44
N ILE A 192 -26.12 -14.65 -20.33
CA ILE A 192 -25.70 -16.00 -20.71
C ILE A 192 -26.41 -17.07 -19.86
N GLN A 193 -26.52 -16.86 -18.55
CA GLN A 193 -27.24 -17.80 -17.67
C GLN A 193 -28.70 -17.96 -18.08
N THR A 194 -29.34 -16.87 -18.48
CA THR A 194 -30.71 -16.91 -19.01
C THR A 194 -30.80 -17.76 -20.27
N ILE A 195 -29.86 -17.59 -21.21
CA ILE A 195 -29.79 -18.39 -22.45
C ILE A 195 -29.58 -19.87 -22.14
N VAL A 196 -28.63 -20.19 -21.26
CA VAL A 196 -28.29 -21.58 -20.88
C VAL A 196 -29.49 -22.27 -20.25
N LYS A 197 -30.18 -21.57 -19.34
CA LYS A 197 -31.41 -22.05 -18.72
C LYS A 197 -32.49 -22.36 -19.76
N ASN A 198 -32.75 -21.42 -20.68
CA ASN A 198 -33.74 -21.58 -21.73
C ASN A 198 -33.42 -22.76 -22.65
N LYS A 199 -32.16 -22.92 -23.07
CA LYS A 199 -31.72 -24.06 -23.90
C LYS A 199 -31.91 -25.41 -23.21
N LYS A 200 -31.66 -25.49 -21.90
CA LYS A 200 -31.68 -26.75 -21.14
C LYS A 200 -33.10 -27.22 -20.83
N TYR A 201 -34.05 -26.30 -20.61
CA TYR A 201 -35.38 -26.64 -20.08
C TYR A 201 -36.56 -26.23 -20.96
N ASN A 202 -36.45 -25.18 -21.78
CA ASN A 202 -37.51 -24.76 -22.71
C ASN A 202 -37.32 -25.43 -24.08
N LYS A 203 -37.59 -26.74 -24.16
CA LYS A 203 -37.65 -27.44 -25.45
C LYS A 203 -38.92 -27.01 -26.20
N ALA A 204 -38.75 -26.23 -27.27
CA ALA A 204 -39.59 -26.21 -28.48
C ALA A 204 -40.71 -25.17 -28.68
N THR A 205 -40.73 -24.02 -28.00
CA THR A 205 -41.62 -22.92 -28.44
C THR A 205 -40.99 -21.54 -28.33
N GLU A 206 -41.03 -20.84 -29.46
CA GLU A 206 -40.86 -19.41 -29.71
C GLU A 206 -39.50 -18.92 -30.26
N THR A 207 -39.67 -18.29 -31.42
CA THR A 207 -38.76 -17.45 -32.18
C THR A 207 -38.00 -16.50 -31.27
N ASN A 208 -36.66 -16.58 -31.33
CA ASN A 208 -35.68 -15.70 -30.68
C ASN A 208 -35.23 -16.16 -29.27
N PRO A 209 -34.17 -16.99 -29.15
CA PRO A 209 -33.60 -17.45 -27.86
C PRO A 209 -32.99 -16.32 -26.99
N LYS A 210 -33.15 -15.05 -27.38
CA LYS A 210 -32.57 -13.86 -26.76
C LYS A 210 -33.52 -13.12 -25.79
N GLU A 211 -34.80 -13.51 -25.66
CA GLU A 211 -35.77 -12.81 -24.80
C GLU A 211 -36.11 -13.57 -23.50
N LEU A 212 -36.17 -12.84 -22.38
CA LEU A 212 -36.57 -13.33 -21.05
C LEU A 212 -38.08 -13.58 -21.02
N SER A 213 -38.52 -14.74 -20.50
CA SER A 213 -39.95 -14.94 -20.24
C SER A 213 -40.41 -14.08 -19.06
N GLN A 214 -41.70 -13.73 -19.01
CA GLN A 214 -42.23 -12.87 -17.96
C GLN A 214 -42.06 -13.46 -16.55
N SER A 215 -42.20 -14.79 -16.41
CA SER A 215 -41.95 -15.50 -15.14
C SER A 215 -40.49 -15.41 -14.71
N ASP A 216 -39.55 -15.46 -15.66
CA ASP A 216 -38.12 -15.38 -15.37
C ASP A 216 -37.72 -13.99 -14.92
N LYS A 217 -38.29 -12.97 -15.56
CA LYS A 217 -38.13 -11.59 -15.16
C LYS A 217 -38.58 -11.39 -13.71
N GLU A 218 -39.81 -11.82 -13.39
CA GLU A 218 -40.37 -11.68 -12.04
C GLU A 218 -39.50 -12.38 -10.99
N MET A 219 -39.06 -13.60 -11.29
CA MET A 219 -38.22 -14.40 -10.40
C MET A 219 -36.84 -13.78 -10.16
N ILE A 220 -36.18 -13.28 -11.21
CA ILE A 220 -34.90 -12.57 -11.08
C ILE A 220 -35.07 -11.30 -10.25
N LEU A 221 -36.15 -10.55 -10.43
CA LEU A 221 -36.42 -9.34 -9.64
C LEU A 221 -36.68 -9.67 -8.16
N LYS A 222 -37.40 -10.76 -7.86
CA LYS A 222 -37.57 -11.25 -6.48
C LYS A 222 -36.21 -11.65 -5.85
N LEU A 223 -35.36 -12.34 -6.61
CA LEU A 223 -33.99 -12.68 -6.16
C LEU A 223 -33.11 -11.44 -5.97
N ALA A 224 -33.24 -10.44 -6.85
CA ALA A 224 -32.55 -9.17 -6.74
C ALA A 224 -32.96 -8.40 -5.48
N LYS A 225 -34.27 -8.40 -5.15
CA LYS A 225 -34.79 -7.85 -3.90
C LYS A 225 -34.21 -8.58 -2.67
N LEU A 226 -34.22 -9.91 -2.69
CA LEU A 226 -33.59 -10.74 -1.64
C LEU A 226 -32.12 -10.38 -1.49
N ALA A 227 -31.39 -10.30 -2.59
CA ALA A 227 -29.97 -9.98 -2.60
C ALA A 227 -29.69 -8.62 -1.94
N PHE A 228 -30.46 -7.59 -2.27
CA PHE A 228 -30.31 -6.26 -1.67
C PHE A 228 -30.61 -6.25 -0.16
N GLN A 229 -31.74 -6.83 0.26
CA GLN A 229 -32.14 -6.87 1.66
C GLN A 229 -31.12 -7.62 2.52
N GLN A 230 -30.61 -8.75 2.02
CA GLN A 230 -29.66 -9.56 2.75
C GLN A 230 -28.24 -8.96 2.72
N LEU A 231 -27.87 -8.24 1.65
CA LEU A 231 -26.63 -7.47 1.61
C LEU A 231 -26.63 -6.36 2.68
N GLN A 232 -27.74 -5.63 2.84
CA GLN A 232 -27.91 -4.62 3.89
C GLN A 232 -27.83 -5.22 5.31
N LYS A 233 -28.32 -6.45 5.49
CA LYS A 233 -28.23 -7.19 6.76
C LYS A 233 -26.84 -7.83 7.00
N GLY A 234 -25.94 -7.82 6.00
CA GLY A 234 -24.65 -8.52 6.06
C GLY A 234 -24.74 -10.05 5.96
N ASN A 235 -25.86 -10.58 5.47
CA ASN A 235 -26.14 -12.01 5.42
C ASN A 235 -25.71 -12.64 4.09
N LEU A 236 -25.07 -13.80 4.18
CA LEU A 236 -24.49 -14.55 3.06
C LEU A 236 -25.26 -15.82 2.72
N ILE A 237 -25.99 -16.32 3.72
CA ILE A 237 -26.92 -17.43 3.62
C ILE A 237 -28.31 -16.95 4.04
N PHE A 238 -29.34 -17.65 3.58
CA PHE A 238 -30.76 -17.32 3.77
C PHE A 238 -31.53 -18.57 4.19
N TYR A 239 -32.58 -18.35 4.99
CA TYR A 239 -33.51 -19.39 5.39
C TYR A 239 -34.88 -19.18 4.72
N GLU A 240 -35.80 -20.13 4.87
CA GLU A 240 -37.14 -20.03 4.28
C GLU A 240 -37.90 -18.77 4.71
N GLU A 241 -37.67 -18.28 5.93
CA GLU A 241 -38.24 -17.02 6.42
C GLU A 241 -37.78 -15.82 5.59
N ASP A 242 -36.50 -15.78 5.22
CA ASP A 242 -35.91 -14.72 4.41
C ASP A 242 -36.51 -14.72 2.99
N LEU A 243 -36.73 -15.91 2.40
CA LEU A 243 -37.36 -16.04 1.09
C LEU A 243 -38.81 -15.52 1.10
N ARG A 244 -39.59 -15.91 2.13
CA ARG A 244 -40.98 -15.48 2.28
C ARG A 244 -41.11 -13.96 2.45
N GLU A 245 -40.17 -13.32 3.16
CA GLU A 245 -40.12 -11.85 3.30
C GLU A 245 -39.99 -11.14 1.93
N CYS A 246 -39.31 -11.78 0.98
CA CYS A 246 -39.12 -11.27 -0.38
C CYS A 246 -40.25 -11.67 -1.35
N GLY A 247 -41.23 -12.48 -0.92
CA GLY A 247 -42.28 -13.01 -1.78
C GLY A 247 -41.83 -14.16 -2.68
N LEU A 248 -40.74 -14.85 -2.32
CA LEU A 248 -40.29 -16.09 -2.96
C LEU A 248 -40.92 -17.27 -2.23
N ASP A 249 -41.64 -18.11 -2.95
CA ASP A 249 -42.02 -19.43 -2.42
C ASP A 249 -40.81 -20.36 -2.42
N VAL A 250 -40.75 -21.28 -1.46
CA VAL A 250 -39.70 -22.31 -1.39
C VAL A 250 -39.68 -23.15 -2.65
N THR A 251 -40.85 -23.45 -3.23
CA THR A 251 -40.93 -24.21 -4.49
C THR A 251 -40.33 -23.41 -5.66
N GLU A 252 -40.65 -22.12 -5.79
CA GLU A 252 -40.08 -21.21 -6.78
C GLU A 252 -38.55 -21.13 -6.64
N ALA A 253 -38.05 -20.96 -5.42
CA ALA A 253 -36.62 -20.87 -5.15
C ALA A 253 -35.87 -22.17 -5.49
N SER A 254 -36.42 -23.33 -5.13
CA SER A 254 -35.89 -24.65 -5.49
C SER A 254 -35.92 -24.90 -6.99
N GLU A 255 -37.00 -24.50 -7.68
CA GLU A 255 -37.10 -24.59 -9.14
C GLU A 255 -36.02 -23.75 -9.81
N TYR A 256 -35.87 -22.48 -9.40
CA TYR A 256 -34.85 -21.63 -9.98
C TYR A 256 -33.43 -22.08 -9.65
N SER A 257 -33.19 -22.60 -8.43
CA SER A 257 -31.92 -23.24 -8.07
C SER A 257 -31.59 -24.39 -9.03
N ALA A 258 -32.56 -25.25 -9.33
CA ALA A 258 -32.38 -26.36 -10.26
C ALA A 258 -32.16 -25.91 -11.71
N LEU A 259 -32.79 -24.81 -12.11
CA LEU A 259 -32.70 -24.24 -13.45
C LEU A 259 -31.40 -23.43 -13.65
N CYS A 260 -30.97 -22.70 -12.61
CA CYS A 260 -29.90 -21.71 -12.59
C CYS A 260 -28.94 -21.95 -11.40
N THR A 261 -28.38 -23.16 -11.30
CA THR A 261 -27.42 -23.56 -10.25
C THR A 261 -26.17 -22.68 -10.19
N GLU A 262 -25.93 -21.88 -11.25
CA GLU A 262 -24.81 -20.95 -11.38
C GLU A 262 -25.09 -19.57 -10.74
N ILE A 263 -26.33 -19.28 -10.33
CA ILE A 263 -26.75 -18.03 -9.68
C ILE A 263 -27.12 -18.27 -8.22
N PHE A 264 -28.02 -19.23 -7.98
CA PHE A 264 -28.64 -19.48 -6.69
C PHE A 264 -28.53 -20.96 -6.33
N LYS A 265 -28.29 -21.24 -5.05
CA LYS A 265 -28.07 -22.59 -4.53
C LYS A 265 -29.01 -22.90 -3.38
N GLU A 266 -29.50 -24.13 -3.40
CA GLU A 266 -30.10 -24.80 -2.26
C GLU A 266 -29.10 -25.84 -1.77
N GLU A 267 -28.68 -25.72 -0.52
CA GLU A 267 -27.73 -26.63 0.12
C GLU A 267 -28.42 -27.29 1.32
N SER A 268 -28.15 -28.57 1.53
CA SER A 268 -28.50 -29.23 2.79
C SER A 268 -27.32 -29.05 3.74
N GLY A 269 -27.55 -28.44 4.91
CA GLY A 269 -26.55 -28.40 5.98
C GLY A 269 -26.13 -29.82 6.38
N LEU A 270 -25.04 -29.93 7.17
CA LEU A 270 -24.54 -31.23 7.63
C LEU A 270 -25.63 -32.04 8.38
N TYR A 271 -26.61 -31.33 8.94
CA TYR A 271 -27.69 -31.88 9.74
C TYR A 271 -29.09 -31.71 9.11
N GLN A 272 -29.16 -31.67 7.77
CA GLN A 272 -30.38 -31.73 6.95
C GLN A 272 -31.33 -30.52 6.98
N GLU A 273 -30.91 -29.39 7.54
CA GLU A 273 -31.67 -28.13 7.41
C GLU A 273 -31.35 -27.45 6.07
N LYS A 274 -32.38 -26.98 5.35
CA LYS A 274 -32.22 -26.33 4.05
C LYS A 274 -31.71 -24.92 4.22
N VAL A 275 -30.63 -24.60 3.53
CA VAL A 275 -30.02 -23.28 3.50
C VAL A 275 -29.91 -22.83 2.06
N TYR A 276 -30.16 -21.54 1.83
CA TYR A 276 -30.08 -20.94 0.52
C TYR A 276 -28.95 -19.92 0.47
N SER A 277 -28.28 -19.80 -0.67
CA SER A 277 -27.24 -18.79 -0.88
C SER A 277 -27.11 -18.46 -2.36
N PHE A 278 -26.50 -17.31 -2.66
CA PHE A 278 -25.98 -17.10 -4.01
C PHE A 278 -24.67 -17.87 -4.17
N VAL A 279 -24.35 -18.29 -5.40
CA VAL A 279 -23.12 -19.06 -5.68
C VAL A 279 -21.87 -18.32 -5.18
N HIS A 280 -21.90 -16.98 -5.21
CA HIS A 280 -20.86 -16.13 -4.66
C HIS A 280 -21.43 -14.76 -4.28
N LEU A 281 -20.82 -14.10 -3.27
CA LEU A 281 -21.22 -12.78 -2.80
C LEU A 281 -21.28 -11.73 -3.92
N SER A 282 -20.34 -11.77 -4.88
CA SER A 282 -20.37 -10.83 -6.00
C SER A 282 -21.61 -10.94 -6.89
N ILE A 283 -22.26 -12.11 -6.95
CA ILE A 283 -23.54 -12.28 -7.66
C ILE A 283 -24.67 -11.65 -6.84
N GLN A 284 -24.64 -11.80 -5.51
CA GLN A 284 -25.56 -11.12 -4.61
C GLN A 284 -25.41 -9.60 -4.73
N GLU A 285 -24.19 -9.07 -4.72
CA GLU A 285 -23.91 -7.63 -4.88
C GLU A 285 -24.36 -7.10 -6.25
N PHE A 286 -24.14 -7.85 -7.32
CA PHE A 286 -24.62 -7.50 -8.65
C PHE A 286 -26.15 -7.46 -8.72
N LEU A 287 -26.83 -8.50 -8.22
CA LEU A 287 -28.29 -8.56 -8.21
C LEU A 287 -28.89 -7.49 -7.28
N ALA A 288 -28.24 -7.18 -6.16
CA ALA A 288 -28.61 -6.08 -5.30
C ALA A 288 -28.55 -4.73 -6.06
N ALA A 289 -27.51 -4.51 -6.87
CA ALA A 289 -27.38 -3.33 -7.71
C ALA A 289 -28.48 -3.26 -8.78
N VAL A 290 -28.84 -4.39 -9.39
CA VAL A 290 -29.99 -4.50 -10.29
C VAL A 290 -31.30 -4.10 -9.59
N ASN A 291 -31.54 -4.57 -8.37
CA ASN A 291 -32.74 -4.19 -7.60
C ASN A 291 -32.77 -2.69 -7.26
N ALA A 292 -31.62 -2.12 -6.88
CA ALA A 292 -31.51 -0.69 -6.59
C ALA A 292 -31.83 0.16 -7.83
N LEU A 293 -31.26 -0.21 -8.99
CA LEU A 293 -31.54 0.45 -10.26
C LEU A 293 -33.01 0.30 -10.67
N GLU A 294 -33.54 -0.93 -10.65
CA GLU A 294 -34.93 -1.19 -11.05
C GLU A 294 -35.93 -0.46 -10.16
N SER A 295 -35.72 -0.42 -8.84
CA SER A 295 -36.58 0.32 -7.92
C SER A 295 -36.61 1.83 -8.22
N CYS A 296 -35.47 2.39 -8.65
CA CYS A 296 -35.39 3.78 -9.07
C CYS A 296 -36.02 4.03 -10.45
N LEU A 297 -35.90 3.09 -11.39
CA LEU A 297 -36.46 3.22 -12.73
C LEU A 297 -37.99 3.07 -12.74
N ASP A 298 -38.50 2.02 -12.09
CA ASP A 298 -39.92 1.65 -12.03
C ASP A 298 -40.70 2.51 -11.02
N LYS A 299 -40.24 2.53 -9.76
CA LYS A 299 -41.01 3.13 -8.64
C LYS A 299 -40.59 4.54 -8.26
N LYS A 300 -39.48 5.05 -8.83
CA LYS A 300 -38.84 6.32 -8.41
C LYS A 300 -38.48 6.34 -6.93
N GLU A 301 -38.13 5.17 -6.38
CA GLU A 301 -37.75 4.99 -4.98
C GLU A 301 -36.24 4.88 -4.82
N ASN A 302 -35.73 5.38 -3.69
CA ASN A 302 -34.35 5.19 -3.28
C ASN A 302 -34.31 4.05 -2.27
N VAL A 303 -33.60 2.98 -2.59
CA VAL A 303 -33.52 1.82 -1.70
C VAL A 303 -32.82 2.11 -0.37
N PHE A 304 -32.14 3.25 -0.24
CA PHE A 304 -31.49 3.71 1.00
C PHE A 304 -32.31 4.74 1.80
N SER A 305 -33.46 5.22 1.30
CA SER A 305 -34.30 6.12 2.09
C SER A 305 -35.05 5.34 3.17
N PRO A 306 -35.07 5.81 4.43
CA PRO A 306 -35.86 5.18 5.48
C PRO A 306 -37.33 5.17 5.07
N THR A 307 -38.01 4.04 5.31
CA THR A 307 -39.46 3.91 5.17
C THR A 307 -40.15 4.66 6.32
N SER A 308 -40.10 5.99 6.33
CA SER A 308 -40.98 6.79 7.18
C SER A 308 -42.22 7.16 6.37
N ASP A 309 -43.39 6.76 6.86
CA ASP A 309 -44.69 6.87 6.19
C ASP A 309 -45.22 8.31 6.01
N ASP A 310 -44.46 9.36 6.39
CA ASP A 310 -44.98 10.73 6.55
C ASP A 310 -44.23 11.85 5.81
N GLU A 311 -43.26 11.57 4.94
CA GLU A 311 -42.66 12.61 4.08
C GLU A 311 -43.13 12.48 2.62
N GLU A 312 -43.58 13.60 2.03
CA GLU A 312 -43.93 13.70 0.61
C GLU A 312 -42.79 13.08 -0.22
N LYS A 313 -43.05 11.93 -0.87
CA LYS A 313 -42.08 11.25 -1.74
C LYS A 313 -41.74 12.16 -2.92
N GLU A 314 -40.74 13.03 -2.76
CA GLU A 314 -40.12 13.72 -3.89
C GLU A 314 -39.66 12.67 -4.90
N SER A 315 -39.99 12.85 -6.18
CA SER A 315 -39.56 11.94 -7.24
C SER A 315 -38.04 11.89 -7.28
N ILE A 316 -37.46 10.74 -6.97
CA ILE A 316 -36.00 10.60 -6.84
C ILE A 316 -35.39 10.41 -8.23
N GLN A 317 -34.35 11.19 -8.54
CA GLN A 317 -33.56 11.01 -9.76
C GLN A 317 -32.48 9.95 -9.57
N LEU A 318 -32.03 9.34 -10.66
CA LEU A 318 -30.97 8.33 -10.62
C LEU A 318 -29.66 8.89 -10.02
N SER A 319 -29.35 10.17 -10.26
CA SER A 319 -28.22 10.86 -9.63
C SER A 319 -28.31 10.94 -8.10
N ASP A 320 -29.53 11.06 -7.55
CA ASP A 320 -29.74 11.05 -6.10
C ASP A 320 -29.50 9.66 -5.50
N LEU A 321 -29.88 8.59 -6.23
CA LEU A 321 -29.56 7.21 -5.85
C LEU A 321 -28.04 7.00 -5.82
N HIS A 322 -27.33 7.40 -6.88
CA HIS A 322 -25.88 7.28 -6.95
C HIS A 322 -25.19 8.00 -5.79
N ARG A 323 -25.61 9.24 -5.50
CA ARG A 323 -25.06 10.04 -4.42
C ARG A 323 -25.20 9.32 -3.07
N ARG A 324 -26.40 8.82 -2.75
CA ARG A 324 -26.64 8.09 -1.51
C ARG A 324 -25.85 6.79 -1.44
N ALA A 325 -25.78 6.04 -2.55
CA ALA A 325 -25.02 4.80 -2.60
C ALA A 325 -23.51 5.02 -2.34
N VAL A 326 -22.93 6.09 -2.91
CA VAL A 326 -21.53 6.48 -2.65
C VAL A 326 -21.35 6.83 -1.17
N ASP A 327 -22.25 7.62 -0.59
CA ASP A 327 -22.19 8.00 0.82
C ASP A 327 -22.29 6.78 1.77
N GLU A 328 -23.20 5.85 1.50
CA GLU A 328 -23.34 4.62 2.30
C GLU A 328 -22.12 3.69 2.17
N ALA A 329 -21.57 3.54 0.96
CA ALA A 329 -20.35 2.76 0.77
C ALA A 329 -19.16 3.37 1.52
N LEU A 330 -19.01 4.70 1.52
CA LEU A 330 -17.94 5.37 2.26
C LEU A 330 -18.12 5.33 3.79
N LYS A 331 -19.34 5.13 4.29
CA LYS A 331 -19.60 4.89 5.72
C LYS A 331 -19.26 3.47 6.15
N SER A 332 -19.30 2.51 5.23
CA SER A 332 -18.99 1.11 5.50
C SER A 332 -17.58 0.93 6.04
N GLU A 333 -17.44 0.30 7.20
CA GLU A 333 -16.13 0.08 7.85
C GLU A 333 -15.33 -1.02 7.15
N ASN A 334 -16.00 -2.06 6.65
CA ASN A 334 -15.39 -3.24 6.04
C ASN A 334 -15.50 -3.28 4.50
N GLY A 335 -16.02 -2.21 3.88
CA GLY A 335 -16.16 -2.11 2.42
C GLY A 335 -17.21 -3.06 1.82
N HIS A 336 -18.14 -3.62 2.62
CA HIS A 336 -19.13 -4.60 2.13
C HIS A 336 -20.10 -4.10 1.03
N LEU A 337 -20.10 -2.79 0.73
CA LEU A 337 -20.90 -2.19 -0.35
C LEU A 337 -20.05 -1.80 -1.57
N ASP A 338 -18.75 -2.05 -1.55
CA ASP A 338 -17.82 -1.55 -2.57
C ASP A 338 -18.11 -2.15 -3.95
N LEU A 339 -18.31 -3.47 -4.04
CA LEU A 339 -18.60 -4.12 -5.31
C LEU A 339 -20.03 -3.81 -5.79
N PHE A 340 -20.98 -3.76 -4.85
CA PHE A 340 -22.34 -3.29 -5.12
C PHE A 340 -22.33 -1.89 -5.75
N LEU A 341 -21.55 -0.95 -5.19
CA LEU A 341 -21.46 0.41 -5.71
C LEU A 341 -20.88 0.42 -7.13
N ARG A 342 -19.80 -0.34 -7.36
CA ARG A 342 -19.20 -0.49 -8.69
C ARG A 342 -20.21 -0.99 -9.72
N PHE A 343 -21.00 -2.01 -9.36
CA PHE A 343 -22.04 -2.54 -10.23
C PHE A 343 -23.16 -1.54 -10.47
N LEU A 344 -23.68 -0.88 -9.42
CA LEU A 344 -24.75 0.09 -9.55
C LEU A 344 -24.37 1.23 -10.51
N LEU A 345 -23.17 1.77 -10.34
CA LEU A 345 -22.68 2.85 -11.19
C LEU A 345 -22.39 2.37 -12.60
N GLY A 346 -21.79 1.19 -12.79
CA GLY A 346 -21.62 0.62 -14.13
C GLY A 346 -22.95 0.37 -14.83
N LEU A 347 -23.99 -0.08 -14.11
CA LEU A 347 -25.34 -0.32 -14.64
C LEU A 347 -26.07 0.97 -14.99
N SER A 348 -25.57 2.15 -14.59
CA SER A 348 -26.12 3.43 -15.03
C SER A 348 -25.82 3.74 -16.50
N LEU A 349 -24.80 3.10 -17.09
CA LEU A 349 -24.49 3.23 -18.51
C LEU A 349 -25.53 2.53 -19.36
N GLU A 350 -26.03 3.23 -20.38
CA GLU A 350 -27.07 2.71 -21.29
C GLU A 350 -26.65 1.42 -22.00
N SER A 351 -25.37 1.27 -22.36
CA SER A 351 -24.82 0.04 -22.95
C SER A 351 -25.03 -1.18 -22.04
N ASN A 352 -24.84 -1.02 -20.73
CA ASN A 352 -25.03 -2.09 -19.76
C ASN A 352 -26.52 -2.34 -19.47
N GLN A 353 -27.37 -1.30 -19.47
CA GLN A 353 -28.82 -1.45 -19.35
C GLN A 353 -29.42 -2.17 -20.55
N ASN A 354 -28.89 -1.93 -21.76
CA ASN A 354 -29.34 -2.58 -22.98
C ASN A 354 -29.12 -4.09 -22.97
N LEU A 355 -28.03 -4.57 -22.34
CA LEU A 355 -27.80 -6.02 -22.12
C LEU A 355 -28.85 -6.64 -21.18
N LEU A 356 -29.41 -5.84 -20.28
CA LEU A 356 -30.43 -6.24 -19.31
C LEU A 356 -31.84 -5.74 -19.67
N ARG A 357 -32.07 -5.35 -20.93
CA ARG A 357 -33.31 -4.71 -21.38
C ARG A 357 -34.57 -5.56 -21.15
N GLY A 358 -34.44 -6.88 -21.13
CA GLY A 358 -35.54 -7.80 -20.78
C GLY A 358 -35.87 -7.81 -19.28
N LEU A 359 -34.94 -7.38 -18.43
CA LEU A 359 -35.07 -7.37 -16.97
C LEU A 359 -35.44 -5.98 -16.42
N LEU A 360 -34.86 -4.91 -16.95
CA LEU A 360 -35.07 -3.54 -16.45
C LEU A 360 -36.30 -2.86 -17.07
N THR A 361 -36.96 -2.00 -16.30
CA THR A 361 -38.07 -1.16 -16.78
C THR A 361 -37.55 -0.04 -17.69
N GLN A 362 -38.03 -0.02 -18.93
CA GLN A 362 -37.65 1.00 -19.89
C GLN A 362 -38.39 2.30 -19.63
N THR A 363 -37.65 3.32 -19.24
CA THR A 363 -38.13 4.70 -19.24
C THR A 363 -37.99 5.26 -20.66
N GLY A 364 -39.06 5.77 -21.27
CA GLY A 364 -39.01 6.26 -22.65
C GLY A 364 -38.15 7.52 -22.81
N SER A 365 -36.98 7.40 -23.45
CA SER A 365 -36.06 8.46 -23.95
C SER A 365 -35.50 9.42 -22.87
N THR A 366 -34.19 9.64 -22.70
CA THR A 366 -33.19 10.01 -23.71
C THR A 366 -31.78 9.61 -23.21
N THR A 367 -30.90 9.15 -24.12
CA THR A 367 -29.45 9.03 -23.90
C THR A 367 -28.87 10.24 -23.13
N GLN A 368 -29.37 11.44 -23.47
CA GLN A 368 -29.01 12.71 -22.86
C GLN A 368 -29.26 12.82 -21.35
N THR A 369 -30.37 12.29 -20.83
CA THR A 369 -30.65 12.29 -19.38
C THR A 369 -29.75 11.32 -18.60
N ASN A 370 -29.32 10.22 -19.23
CA ASN A 370 -28.38 9.28 -18.62
C ASN A 370 -26.95 9.85 -18.64
N GLU A 371 -26.54 10.48 -19.75
CA GLU A 371 -25.25 11.18 -19.86
C GLU A 371 -25.12 12.30 -18.81
N GLU A 372 -26.14 13.14 -18.64
CA GLU A 372 -26.16 14.20 -17.62
C GLU A 372 -26.10 13.62 -16.19
N THR A 373 -26.77 12.50 -15.96
CA THR A 373 -26.72 11.79 -14.68
C THR A 373 -25.32 11.25 -14.40
N VAL A 374 -24.68 10.65 -15.40
CA VAL A 374 -23.31 10.12 -15.31
C VAL A 374 -22.34 11.27 -15.05
N GLU A 375 -22.45 12.38 -15.77
CA GLU A 375 -21.59 13.57 -15.58
C GLU A 375 -21.67 14.09 -14.13
N ARG A 376 -22.89 14.30 -13.61
CA ARG A 376 -23.09 14.70 -12.19
C ARG A 376 -22.51 13.69 -11.21
N THR A 377 -22.59 12.41 -11.54
CA THR A 377 -22.05 11.34 -10.69
C THR A 377 -20.52 11.35 -10.69
N VAL A 378 -19.90 11.56 -11.85
CA VAL A 378 -18.44 11.68 -12.01
C VAL A 378 -17.91 12.91 -11.28
N GLU A 379 -18.59 14.05 -11.37
CA GLU A 379 -18.26 15.25 -10.60
C GLU A 379 -18.32 14.97 -9.10
N TYR A 380 -19.37 14.28 -8.64
CA TYR A 380 -19.52 13.93 -7.24
C TYR A 380 -18.44 12.96 -6.74
N LEU A 381 -18.12 11.92 -7.51
CA LEU A 381 -17.02 11.00 -7.20
C LEU A 381 -15.67 11.73 -7.14
N SER A 382 -15.45 12.69 -8.04
CA SER A 382 -14.23 13.50 -8.04
C SER A 382 -14.11 14.34 -6.76
N ASP A 383 -15.17 15.02 -6.33
CA ASP A 383 -15.21 15.74 -5.04
C ASP A 383 -14.97 14.80 -3.84
N LYS A 384 -15.49 13.57 -3.89
CA LYS A 384 -15.25 12.57 -2.84
C LYS A 384 -13.80 12.09 -2.81
N ILE A 385 -13.19 11.85 -3.97
CA ILE A 385 -11.76 11.48 -4.07
C ILE A 385 -10.87 12.61 -3.53
N GLU A 386 -11.24 13.88 -3.76
CA GLU A 386 -10.51 15.02 -3.21
C GLU A 386 -10.54 15.06 -1.68
N ARG A 387 -11.63 14.61 -1.04
CA ARG A 387 -11.83 14.72 0.42
C ARG A 387 -11.54 13.45 1.22
N GLU A 388 -11.63 12.28 0.60
CA GLU A 388 -11.42 11.00 1.27
C GLU A 388 -9.94 10.82 1.68
N SER A 389 -9.72 10.11 2.78
CA SER A 389 -8.40 9.92 3.39
C SER A 389 -7.96 8.45 3.50
N SER A 390 -8.86 7.48 3.32
CA SER A 390 -8.54 6.05 3.24
C SER A 390 -8.09 5.71 1.82
N PRO A 391 -6.86 5.18 1.64
CA PRO A 391 -6.40 4.72 0.34
C PRO A 391 -7.28 3.65 -0.30
N GLU A 392 -7.78 2.71 0.50
CA GLU A 392 -8.63 1.62 0.04
C GLU A 392 -9.95 2.14 -0.54
N ARG A 393 -10.60 3.08 0.16
CA ARG A 393 -11.83 3.74 -0.32
C ARG A 393 -11.59 4.55 -1.57
N ILE A 394 -10.49 5.31 -1.62
CA ILE A 394 -10.08 6.07 -2.80
C ILE A 394 -9.91 5.14 -4.01
N ILE A 395 -9.22 4.00 -3.85
CA ILE A 395 -9.05 3.00 -4.92
C ILE A 395 -10.41 2.47 -5.38
N ASN A 396 -11.34 2.21 -4.47
CA ASN A 396 -12.69 1.82 -4.84
C ASN A 396 -13.42 2.90 -5.65
N LEU A 397 -13.29 4.18 -5.31
CA LEU A 397 -13.86 5.28 -6.09
C LEU A 397 -13.24 5.38 -7.50
N PHE A 398 -11.94 5.13 -7.66
CA PHE A 398 -11.33 5.01 -8.99
C PHE A 398 -11.84 3.80 -9.77
N HIS A 399 -12.11 2.67 -9.11
CA HIS A 399 -12.79 1.56 -9.76
C HIS A 399 -14.21 1.94 -10.21
N CYS A 400 -14.94 2.72 -9.42
CA CYS A 400 -16.25 3.25 -9.80
C CYS A 400 -16.18 4.16 -11.04
N LEU A 401 -15.22 5.08 -11.07
CA LEU A 401 -14.94 5.91 -12.24
C LEU A 401 -14.61 5.06 -13.48
N ASN A 402 -13.85 3.98 -13.31
CA ASN A 402 -13.54 3.05 -14.39
C ASN A 402 -14.77 2.27 -14.88
N GLU A 403 -15.70 1.89 -14.00
CA GLU A 403 -16.98 1.27 -14.40
C GLU A 403 -17.87 2.25 -15.18
N LEU A 404 -17.77 3.56 -14.92
CA LEU A 404 -18.43 4.63 -15.67
C LEU A 404 -17.71 5.02 -16.97
N GLY A 405 -16.51 4.48 -17.22
CA GLY A 405 -15.67 4.87 -18.35
C GLY A 405 -15.06 6.27 -18.23
N ALA A 406 -15.07 6.86 -17.03
CA ALA A 406 -14.63 8.23 -16.77
C ALA A 406 -13.23 8.28 -16.13
N ASN A 407 -12.19 8.02 -16.92
CA ASN A 407 -10.82 7.85 -16.45
C ASN A 407 -9.89 9.05 -16.73
N SER A 408 -10.43 10.25 -17.00
CA SER A 408 -9.62 11.42 -17.43
C SER A 408 -8.44 11.73 -16.50
N LEU A 409 -8.66 11.75 -15.18
CA LEU A 409 -7.60 12.00 -14.20
C LEU A 409 -6.49 10.93 -14.26
N VAL A 410 -6.86 9.68 -14.51
CA VAL A 410 -5.94 8.54 -14.64
C VAL A 410 -5.18 8.63 -15.97
N GLU A 411 -5.84 9.00 -17.06
CA GLU A 411 -5.22 9.19 -18.38
C GLU A 411 -4.23 10.35 -18.40
N ASP A 412 -4.56 11.47 -17.75
CA ASP A 412 -3.70 12.63 -17.58
C ASP A 412 -2.43 12.27 -16.77
N MET A 413 -2.60 11.54 -15.67
CA MET A 413 -1.47 11.06 -14.87
C MET A 413 -0.62 10.04 -15.63
N GLN A 414 -1.22 9.13 -16.38
CA GLN A 414 -0.50 8.16 -17.20
C GLN A 414 0.33 8.86 -18.29
N THR A 415 -0.23 9.89 -18.92
CA THR A 415 0.48 10.71 -19.92
C THR A 415 1.67 11.43 -19.27
N SER A 416 1.46 12.04 -18.11
CA SER A 416 2.50 12.74 -17.35
C SER A 416 3.64 11.81 -16.89
N LEU A 417 3.30 10.58 -16.50
CA LEU A 417 4.26 9.54 -16.15
C LEU A 417 5.12 9.15 -17.35
N ARG A 418 4.50 8.95 -18.53
CA ARG A 418 5.21 8.59 -19.77
C ARG A 418 6.10 9.72 -20.30
N SER A 419 5.70 10.98 -20.12
CA SER A 419 6.50 12.15 -20.52
C SER A 419 7.60 12.51 -19.53
N GLY A 420 7.61 11.95 -18.32
CA GLY A 420 8.60 12.25 -17.27
C GLY A 420 8.40 13.62 -16.61
N THR A 421 7.23 14.25 -16.76
CA THR A 421 6.95 15.63 -16.32
C THR A 421 6.42 15.73 -14.88
N LEU A 422 6.26 14.58 -14.19
CA LEU A 422 5.70 14.52 -12.83
C LEU A 422 6.54 15.24 -11.77
N SER A 423 7.86 15.37 -11.97
CA SER A 423 8.75 16.05 -11.03
C SER A 423 8.75 17.58 -11.19
N GLU A 424 8.28 18.09 -12.34
CA GLU A 424 8.30 19.51 -12.68
C GLU A 424 7.06 20.26 -12.17
N THR A 425 5.98 19.53 -11.88
CA THR A 425 4.68 20.09 -11.49
C THR A 425 4.32 19.68 -10.07
N ARG A 426 3.70 20.59 -9.32
CA ARG A 426 3.22 20.28 -7.97
C ARG A 426 1.92 19.49 -8.08
N LEU A 427 1.95 18.23 -7.69
CA LEU A 427 0.78 17.34 -7.69
C LEU A 427 -0.17 17.71 -6.55
N LYS A 428 -1.47 17.71 -6.86
CA LYS A 428 -2.54 17.81 -5.87
C LYS A 428 -2.83 16.43 -5.24
N PRO A 429 -3.49 16.37 -4.07
CA PRO A 429 -3.79 15.09 -3.41
C PRO A 429 -4.59 14.10 -4.27
N ASP A 430 -5.61 14.54 -5.00
CA ASP A 430 -6.39 13.74 -5.95
C ASP A 430 -5.53 13.17 -7.10
N GLN A 431 -4.61 13.97 -7.63
CA GLN A 431 -3.64 13.53 -8.64
C GLN A 431 -2.68 12.48 -8.07
N CYS A 432 -2.25 12.64 -6.81
CA CYS A 432 -1.46 11.63 -6.10
C CYS A 432 -2.26 10.32 -5.92
N SER A 433 -3.56 10.39 -5.63
CA SER A 433 -4.41 9.21 -5.58
C SER A 433 -4.52 8.50 -6.93
N ALA A 434 -4.70 9.26 -8.02
CA ALA A 434 -4.75 8.69 -9.37
C ALA A 434 -3.42 8.04 -9.77
N LEU A 435 -2.29 8.66 -9.41
CA LEU A 435 -0.97 8.07 -9.61
C LEU A 435 -0.78 6.81 -8.78
N ALA A 436 -1.20 6.80 -7.52
CA ALA A 436 -1.15 5.62 -6.68
C ALA A 436 -2.00 4.48 -7.28
N TYR A 437 -3.23 4.79 -7.71
CA TYR A 437 -4.10 3.85 -8.41
C TYR A 437 -3.41 3.28 -9.65
N LEU A 438 -2.85 4.12 -10.53
CA LEU A 438 -2.13 3.66 -11.73
C LEU A 438 -0.98 2.68 -11.40
N LEU A 439 -0.16 3.02 -10.41
CA LEU A 439 1.01 2.23 -10.05
C LEU A 439 0.62 0.92 -9.35
N LEU A 440 -0.45 0.93 -8.55
CA LEU A 440 -1.03 -0.28 -7.93
C LEU A 440 -1.70 -1.19 -8.96
N MET A 441 -2.28 -0.59 -10.00
CA MET A 441 -2.92 -1.28 -11.13
C MET A 441 -1.92 -1.57 -12.26
N SER A 442 -0.60 -1.48 -12.01
CA SER A 442 0.44 -1.90 -12.96
C SER A 442 0.85 -3.35 -12.71
N GLU A 443 1.32 -4.04 -13.76
CA GLU A 443 2.04 -5.33 -13.59
C GLU A 443 3.52 -5.13 -13.27
N GLU A 444 4.04 -3.94 -13.55
CA GLU A 444 5.46 -3.62 -13.39
C GLU A 444 5.80 -3.42 -11.92
N VAL A 445 6.77 -4.19 -11.44
CA VAL A 445 7.37 -3.98 -10.13
C VAL A 445 8.42 -2.88 -10.25
N LEU A 446 8.22 -1.77 -9.54
CA LEU A 446 9.17 -0.66 -9.52
C LEU A 446 10.48 -1.10 -8.85
N GLU A 447 11.62 -0.83 -9.50
CA GLU A 447 12.93 -1.08 -8.87
C GLU A 447 13.11 -0.20 -7.63
N GLU A 448 12.75 1.08 -7.74
CA GLU A 448 12.86 2.06 -6.67
C GLU A 448 11.65 3.00 -6.68
N PHE A 449 11.12 3.29 -5.50
CA PHE A 449 10.08 4.27 -5.25
C PHE A 449 10.61 5.30 -4.23
N ASP A 450 11.12 6.42 -4.73
CA ASP A 450 11.52 7.57 -3.90
C ASP A 450 10.38 8.57 -3.80
N LEU A 451 9.79 8.66 -2.61
CA LEU A 451 8.63 9.52 -2.37
C LEU A 451 8.95 11.02 -2.58
N LYS A 452 10.21 11.43 -2.39
CA LYS A 452 10.64 12.83 -2.57
C LYS A 452 10.73 13.23 -4.04
N THR A 453 10.73 12.29 -4.98
CA THR A 453 10.69 12.60 -6.42
C THR A 453 9.38 13.27 -6.83
N TYR A 454 8.32 13.08 -6.05
CA TYR A 454 7.01 13.67 -6.29
C TYR A 454 6.87 14.98 -5.52
N ASN A 455 6.70 16.08 -6.25
CA ASN A 455 6.47 17.39 -5.65
C ASN A 455 5.01 17.52 -5.19
N THR A 456 4.70 17.21 -3.93
CA THR A 456 3.33 17.26 -3.41
C THR A 456 3.24 17.69 -1.94
N SER A 457 2.03 17.79 -1.39
CA SER A 457 1.77 18.06 0.03
C SER A 457 1.99 16.81 0.90
N LYS A 458 1.99 16.99 2.23
CA LYS A 458 2.01 15.86 3.18
C LYS A 458 0.86 14.88 2.95
N GLU A 459 -0.30 15.39 2.58
CA GLU A 459 -1.47 14.57 2.24
C GLU A 459 -1.22 13.77 0.96
N GLY A 460 -0.62 14.39 -0.08
CA GLY A 460 -0.25 13.69 -1.30
C GLY A 460 0.76 12.57 -1.05
N TYR A 461 1.74 12.79 -0.18
CA TYR A 461 2.64 11.73 0.29
C TYR A 461 1.90 10.58 0.94
N GLN A 462 0.96 10.86 1.85
CA GLN A 462 0.15 9.81 2.47
C GLN A 462 -0.64 8.99 1.43
N ARG A 463 -1.19 9.64 0.40
CA ARG A 463 -1.94 8.98 -0.69
C ARG A 463 -1.06 8.12 -1.60
N LEU A 464 0.23 8.41 -1.69
CA LEU A 464 1.21 7.64 -2.49
C LEU A 464 1.85 6.48 -1.72
N LEU A 465 1.81 6.47 -0.39
CA LEU A 465 2.40 5.39 0.43
C LEU A 465 1.97 3.95 0.06
N PRO A 466 0.72 3.68 -0.35
CA PRO A 466 0.33 2.33 -0.78
C PRO A 466 1.19 1.75 -1.90
N VAL A 467 1.80 2.60 -2.74
CA VAL A 467 2.69 2.18 -3.86
C VAL A 467 3.92 1.41 -3.38
N VAL A 468 4.29 1.53 -2.10
CA VAL A 468 5.35 0.70 -1.49
C VAL A 468 5.09 -0.79 -1.70
N LYS A 469 3.82 -1.21 -1.81
CA LYS A 469 3.41 -2.61 -2.11
C LYS A 469 3.88 -3.11 -3.48
N THR A 470 4.23 -2.23 -4.42
CA THR A 470 4.59 -2.60 -5.81
C THR A 470 6.04 -2.30 -6.16
N CYS A 471 6.90 -1.99 -5.18
CA CYS A 471 8.31 -1.68 -5.41
C CYS A 471 9.27 -2.62 -4.68
N LYS A 472 10.53 -2.72 -5.13
CA LYS A 472 11.61 -3.46 -4.45
C LYS A 472 12.31 -2.61 -3.40
N ARG A 473 12.54 -1.32 -3.68
CA ARG A 473 13.14 -0.34 -2.76
C ARG A 473 12.19 0.83 -2.56
N ALA A 474 11.87 1.14 -1.31
CA ALA A 474 11.11 2.34 -0.95
C ALA A 474 12.00 3.32 -0.17
N LEU A 475 12.21 4.52 -0.72
CA LEU A 475 12.97 5.60 -0.08
C LEU A 475 11.97 6.64 0.46
N LEU A 476 11.74 6.61 1.77
CA LEU A 476 10.79 7.48 2.47
C LEU A 476 11.50 8.39 3.48
N ASP A 477 12.82 8.59 3.32
CA ASP A 477 13.63 9.35 4.27
C ASP A 477 13.25 10.83 4.29
N GLY A 478 13.06 11.38 5.49
CA GLY A 478 12.72 12.80 5.67
C GLY A 478 11.36 13.23 5.12
N CYS A 479 10.44 12.29 4.87
CA CYS A 479 9.11 12.55 4.30
C CYS A 479 8.07 13.08 5.30
N LYS A 480 8.45 13.32 6.57
CA LYS A 480 7.57 13.78 7.66
C LYS A 480 6.37 12.85 7.86
N LEU A 481 6.64 11.55 7.82
CA LEU A 481 5.66 10.50 8.05
C LEU A 481 5.02 10.64 9.44
N THR A 482 3.81 10.09 9.59
CA THR A 482 3.03 10.12 10.84
C THR A 482 2.70 8.72 11.30
N SER A 483 2.06 8.57 12.47
CA SER A 483 1.49 7.28 12.90
C SER A 483 0.54 6.69 11.85
N LYS A 484 -0.29 7.51 11.19
CA LYS A 484 -1.17 7.05 10.09
C LYS A 484 -0.38 6.51 8.89
N SER A 485 0.79 7.08 8.62
CA SER A 485 1.70 6.57 7.59
C SER A 485 2.23 5.18 7.96
N CYS A 486 2.51 4.97 9.26
CA CYS A 486 2.98 3.69 9.78
C CYS A 486 1.90 2.59 9.67
N GLU A 487 0.62 2.91 9.84
CA GLU A 487 -0.49 1.97 9.60
C GLU A 487 -0.50 1.47 8.15
N THR A 488 -0.40 2.39 7.18
CA THR A 488 -0.33 2.05 5.75
C THR A 488 0.91 1.21 5.42
N LEU A 489 2.07 1.56 5.99
CA LEU A 489 3.32 0.81 5.79
C LEU A 489 3.26 -0.58 6.43
N ALA A 490 2.69 -0.71 7.62
CA ALA A 490 2.48 -2.00 8.27
C ALA A 490 1.60 -2.92 7.42
N SER A 491 0.51 -2.39 6.84
CA SER A 491 -0.31 -3.12 5.86
C SER A 491 0.49 -3.52 4.62
N ALA A 492 1.38 -2.65 4.12
CA ALA A 492 2.24 -2.98 2.98
C ALA A 492 3.25 -4.11 3.28
N LEU A 493 3.81 -4.13 4.49
CA LEU A 493 4.73 -5.19 4.93
C LEU A 493 4.04 -6.55 5.10
N GLN A 494 2.75 -6.52 5.43
CA GLN A 494 1.91 -7.71 5.57
C GLN A 494 1.33 -8.19 4.23
N THR A 495 1.66 -7.52 3.12
CA THR A 495 1.12 -7.90 1.81
C THR A 495 1.77 -9.21 1.33
N PRO A 496 0.97 -10.26 1.04
CA PRO A 496 1.47 -11.52 0.47
C PRO A 496 2.34 -11.31 -0.77
N ASN A 497 3.46 -12.03 -0.85
CA ASN A 497 4.38 -11.97 -1.99
C ASN A 497 4.87 -10.55 -2.34
N SER A 498 4.92 -9.64 -1.36
CA SER A 498 5.39 -8.28 -1.57
C SER A 498 6.79 -8.28 -2.23
N PRO A 499 7.01 -7.49 -3.30
CA PRO A 499 8.31 -7.33 -3.93
C PRO A 499 9.29 -6.52 -3.08
N LEU A 500 8.81 -5.83 -2.03
CA LEU A 500 9.62 -4.96 -1.19
C LEU A 500 10.74 -5.73 -0.49
N ARG A 501 11.98 -5.23 -0.66
CA ARG A 501 13.20 -5.77 -0.05
C ARG A 501 13.93 -4.74 0.79
N GLU A 502 13.81 -3.46 0.48
CA GLU A 502 14.46 -2.41 1.28
C GLU A 502 13.49 -1.26 1.55
N LEU A 503 13.47 -0.80 2.80
CA LEU A 503 12.63 0.29 3.26
C LEU A 503 13.49 1.28 4.06
N ASP A 504 13.60 2.51 3.55
CA ASP A 504 14.27 3.61 4.25
C ASP A 504 13.24 4.56 4.87
N LEU A 505 13.21 4.60 6.20
CA LEU A 505 12.38 5.46 7.03
C LEU A 505 13.20 6.51 7.80
N SER A 506 14.49 6.64 7.51
CA SER A 506 15.39 7.54 8.24
C SER A 506 14.89 8.99 8.24
N TYR A 507 15.25 9.75 9.28
CA TYR A 507 14.84 11.15 9.42
C TYR A 507 13.32 11.39 9.46
N ASN A 508 12.52 10.37 9.83
CA ASN A 508 11.13 10.54 10.20
C ASN A 508 10.95 10.43 11.71
N ASP A 509 10.09 11.29 12.26
CA ASP A 509 9.63 11.22 13.64
C ASP A 509 8.33 10.41 13.69
N LEU A 510 8.47 9.10 13.91
CA LEU A 510 7.33 8.18 13.90
C LEU A 510 6.61 8.14 15.25
N GLY A 511 7.28 8.55 16.34
CA GLY A 511 6.85 8.37 17.72
C GLY A 511 6.67 6.89 18.11
N ASP A 512 6.45 6.63 19.40
CA ASP A 512 6.31 5.26 19.93
C ASP A 512 5.16 4.51 19.24
N ARG A 513 4.01 5.16 19.09
CA ARG A 513 2.84 4.57 18.40
C ARG A 513 3.14 4.19 16.95
N GLY A 514 3.90 5.01 16.20
CA GLY A 514 4.26 4.68 14.83
C GLY A 514 5.20 3.49 14.75
N VAL A 515 6.16 3.40 15.68
CA VAL A 515 7.07 2.26 15.80
C VAL A 515 6.32 0.98 16.17
N GLU A 516 5.42 1.02 17.14
CA GLU A 516 4.56 -0.13 17.52
C GLU A 516 3.81 -0.68 16.31
N LEU A 517 3.17 0.19 15.53
CA LEU A 517 2.44 -0.20 14.33
C LEU A 517 3.35 -0.84 13.28
N LEU A 518 4.53 -0.27 13.04
CA LEU A 518 5.51 -0.87 12.11
C LEU A 518 6.02 -2.21 12.61
N CYS A 519 6.25 -2.37 13.91
CA CYS A 519 6.67 -3.63 14.51
C CYS A 519 5.68 -4.75 14.18
N VAL A 520 4.36 -4.50 14.26
CA VAL A 520 3.34 -5.48 13.86
C VAL A 520 3.57 -5.96 12.42
N GLY A 521 3.80 -5.02 11.49
CA GLY A 521 4.09 -5.36 10.10
C GLY A 521 5.42 -6.10 9.89
N LEU A 522 6.47 -5.70 10.61
CA LEU A 522 7.80 -6.30 10.52
C LEU A 522 7.86 -7.72 11.11
N THR A 523 7.08 -7.99 12.16
CA THR A 523 6.97 -9.32 12.77
C THR A 523 6.08 -10.29 12.00
N SER A 524 5.37 -9.80 10.98
CA SER A 524 4.53 -10.65 10.14
C SER A 524 5.38 -11.70 9.43
N PRO A 525 4.93 -12.96 9.35
CA PRO A 525 5.60 -13.99 8.53
C PRO A 525 5.58 -13.66 7.03
N LEU A 526 4.81 -12.65 6.62
CA LEU A 526 4.68 -12.18 5.24
C LEU A 526 5.70 -11.10 4.87
N CYS A 527 6.36 -10.53 5.88
CA CYS A 527 7.37 -9.49 5.69
C CYS A 527 8.61 -10.07 5.01
N ASN A 528 8.93 -9.56 3.82
CA ASN A 528 10.06 -10.03 3.01
C ASN A 528 11.20 -9.01 2.92
N ILE A 529 11.21 -7.99 3.79
CA ILE A 529 12.27 -6.97 3.75
C ILE A 529 13.60 -7.57 4.23
N GLN A 530 14.67 -7.16 3.58
CA GLN A 530 16.05 -7.53 3.87
C GLN A 530 16.79 -6.38 4.55
N THR A 531 16.45 -5.14 4.20
CA THR A 531 17.07 -3.93 4.75
C THR A 531 15.98 -2.99 5.26
N LEU A 532 16.10 -2.59 6.52
CA LEU A 532 15.31 -1.53 7.13
C LEU A 532 16.26 -0.45 7.62
N VAL A 533 16.08 0.78 7.15
CA VAL A 533 16.84 1.93 7.64
C VAL A 533 15.90 2.79 8.48
N VAL A 534 16.11 2.79 9.80
CA VAL A 534 15.29 3.49 10.79
C VAL A 534 16.14 4.43 11.63
N ASP A 535 17.06 5.15 10.99
CA ASP A 535 17.88 6.14 11.68
C ASP A 535 16.98 7.30 12.15
N HIS A 536 16.45 7.12 13.37
CA HIS A 536 15.70 8.10 14.13
C HIS A 536 16.74 8.90 14.90
N GLY A 537 17.07 10.09 14.39
CA GLY A 537 17.90 11.02 15.12
C GLY A 537 17.22 11.46 16.41
N GLY A 538 17.34 10.67 17.49
CA GLY A 538 17.22 11.17 18.85
C GLY A 538 18.25 12.27 19.09
N GLU A 539 18.07 13.06 20.14
CA GLU A 539 18.87 14.27 20.45
C GLU A 539 20.41 14.08 20.53
N GLY A 540 20.90 12.84 20.38
CA GLY A 540 22.32 12.53 20.13
C GLY A 540 22.85 12.84 18.72
N ARG A 541 22.01 13.21 17.73
CA ARG A 541 22.47 13.76 16.44
C ARG A 541 21.57 14.87 15.88
N LEU A 542 21.31 15.91 16.66
CA LEU A 542 21.00 17.24 16.10
C LEU A 542 22.28 17.94 15.62
N LYS A 543 22.97 17.41 14.59
CA LYS A 543 23.76 18.28 13.71
C LYS A 543 22.80 18.79 12.63
N SER A 544 21.97 19.78 12.98
CA SER A 544 21.14 20.47 12.00
C SER A 544 22.03 21.10 10.91
N GLY A 545 21.56 21.09 9.67
CA GLY A 545 22.23 21.77 8.55
C GLY A 545 23.40 21.00 7.93
N LEU A 546 24.38 21.74 7.40
CA LEU A 546 25.42 21.25 6.49
C LEU A 546 26.42 20.28 7.15
N ARG A 547 26.49 20.30 8.48
CA ARG A 547 27.43 19.50 9.30
C ARG A 547 27.24 17.99 9.18
N LYS A 548 26.11 17.52 8.67
CA LYS A 548 25.90 16.09 8.36
C LYS A 548 26.72 15.60 7.16
N TYR A 549 27.17 16.51 6.29
CA TYR A 549 28.03 16.21 5.15
C TYR A 549 29.51 16.38 5.50
N ALA A 550 29.86 16.44 6.80
CA ALA A 550 31.22 16.65 7.28
C ALA A 550 32.20 15.65 6.66
N CYS A 551 33.25 16.15 6.02
CA CYS A 551 34.34 15.32 5.49
C CYS A 551 35.66 15.59 6.21
N HIS A 552 36.50 14.57 6.25
CA HIS A 552 37.86 14.67 6.79
C HIS A 552 38.80 15.07 5.66
N LEU A 553 39.55 16.15 5.88
CA LEU A 553 40.51 16.69 4.92
C LEU A 553 41.89 16.76 5.56
N THR A 554 42.92 16.53 4.74
CA THR A 554 44.32 16.56 5.15
C THR A 554 45.12 17.40 4.17
N LEU A 555 45.89 18.36 4.67
CA LEU A 555 46.76 19.19 3.84
C LEU A 555 47.88 18.33 3.23
N ASP A 556 48.17 18.54 1.95
CA ASP A 556 49.20 17.79 1.23
C ASP A 556 50.56 18.49 1.27
N PRO A 557 51.55 17.96 1.99
CA PRO A 557 52.91 18.50 2.03
C PRO A 557 53.60 18.53 0.65
N ASN A 558 53.14 17.73 -0.31
CA ASN A 558 53.69 17.73 -1.67
C ASN A 558 53.26 18.94 -2.50
N THR A 559 52.21 19.64 -2.06
CA THR A 559 51.68 20.82 -2.75
C THR A 559 52.11 22.13 -2.08
N ALA A 560 52.39 22.10 -0.77
CA ALA A 560 52.67 23.28 0.03
C ALA A 560 53.84 24.13 -0.50
N ASN A 561 53.62 25.44 -0.65
CA ASN A 561 54.70 26.37 -0.96
C ASN A 561 55.79 26.35 0.15
N PRO A 562 57.08 26.57 -0.18
CA PRO A 562 58.16 26.67 0.81
C PRO A 562 57.95 27.71 1.92
N ASN A 563 57.13 28.74 1.73
CA ASN A 563 56.80 29.72 2.77
C ASN A 563 55.68 29.25 3.72
N LEU A 564 55.27 27.98 3.67
CA LEU A 564 54.20 27.43 4.49
C LEU A 564 54.72 26.31 5.39
N ILE A 565 54.36 26.34 6.67
CA ILE A 565 54.56 25.23 7.61
C ILE A 565 53.24 24.50 7.78
N LEU A 566 53.25 23.18 7.57
CA LEU A 566 52.15 22.30 7.95
C LEU A 566 52.39 21.74 9.36
N SER A 567 51.38 21.85 10.21
CA SER A 567 51.42 21.43 11.61
C SER A 567 50.11 20.74 12.01
N GLU A 568 50.01 20.29 13.26
CA GLU A 568 48.82 19.60 13.80
C GLU A 568 48.40 18.38 12.96
N GLY A 569 49.36 17.55 12.55
CA GLY A 569 49.07 16.39 11.71
C GLY A 569 48.58 16.76 10.29
N ASN A 570 49.14 17.83 9.71
CA ASN A 570 48.73 18.41 8.42
C ASN A 570 47.29 18.93 8.41
N ARG A 571 46.86 19.53 9.51
CA ARG A 571 45.54 20.17 9.62
C ARG A 571 45.62 21.69 9.76
N LYS A 572 46.78 22.21 10.15
CA LYS A 572 47.05 23.64 10.23
C LYS A 572 48.14 24.03 9.26
N VAL A 573 47.91 25.10 8.51
CA VAL A 573 48.91 25.75 7.65
C VAL A 573 49.22 27.14 8.17
N THR A 574 50.50 27.47 8.30
CA THR A 574 50.99 28.77 8.78
C THR A 574 51.94 29.38 7.76
N LEU A 575 51.73 30.65 7.42
CA LEU A 575 52.66 31.44 6.62
C LEU A 575 53.86 31.87 7.46
N VAL A 576 55.06 31.64 6.95
CA VAL A 576 56.33 31.99 7.60
C VAL A 576 57.27 32.73 6.66
N GLU A 577 58.16 33.54 7.23
CA GLU A 577 59.16 34.29 6.47
C GLU A 577 60.30 33.41 5.94
N GLU A 578 60.71 32.43 6.75
CA GLU A 578 61.79 31.52 6.38
C GLU A 578 61.28 30.39 5.50
N LYS A 579 61.94 30.18 4.36
CA LYS A 579 61.64 29.08 3.45
C LYS A 579 61.93 27.74 4.13
N GLN A 580 60.89 26.93 4.20
CA GLN A 580 60.92 25.57 4.71
C GLN A 580 61.58 24.63 3.71
N HIS A 581 62.31 23.66 4.24
CA HIS A 581 62.98 22.63 3.45
C HIS A 581 61.98 21.53 3.09
N TYR A 582 61.31 21.69 1.96
CA TYR A 582 60.53 20.63 1.34
C TYR A 582 61.26 19.99 0.17
N GLU A 583 61.05 18.69 -0.04
CA GLU A 583 61.54 18.00 -1.24
C GLU A 583 60.89 18.58 -2.51
N ASN A 584 61.69 18.66 -3.57
CA ASN A 584 61.22 19.09 -4.88
C ASN A 584 60.13 18.13 -5.37
N HIS A 585 58.95 18.68 -5.69
CA HIS A 585 57.81 17.91 -6.17
C HIS A 585 57.13 18.66 -7.34
N PRO A 586 56.69 17.95 -8.41
CA PRO A 586 56.04 18.58 -9.56
C PRO A 586 54.79 19.37 -9.16
N ASP A 587 54.04 18.85 -8.19
CA ASP A 587 52.78 19.42 -7.72
C ASP A 587 52.91 20.54 -6.67
N ARG A 588 54.14 20.98 -6.37
CA ARG A 588 54.42 22.02 -5.36
C ARG A 588 54.18 23.42 -5.90
N PHE A 589 53.51 24.29 -5.14
CA PHE A 589 53.49 25.72 -5.48
C PHE A 589 54.86 26.35 -5.26
N ASP A 590 55.37 27.11 -6.23
CA ASP A 590 56.70 27.74 -6.15
C ASP A 590 56.65 29.24 -5.83
N TYR A 591 55.63 29.94 -6.35
CA TYR A 591 55.49 31.38 -6.24
C TYR A 591 54.39 31.77 -5.25
N HIS A 592 53.14 31.35 -5.51
CA HIS A 592 52.02 31.68 -4.63
C HIS A 592 52.04 30.82 -3.38
N SER A 593 51.79 31.44 -2.22
CA SER A 593 51.73 30.78 -0.91
C SER A 593 50.44 29.96 -0.75
N HIS A 594 50.26 28.91 -1.58
CA HIS A 594 49.11 27.99 -1.56
C HIS A 594 49.51 26.57 -1.13
N VAL A 595 48.50 25.82 -0.68
CA VAL A 595 48.53 24.39 -0.39
C VAL A 595 47.16 23.78 -0.71
N LEU A 596 47.11 22.52 -1.16
CA LEU A 596 45.88 21.76 -1.38
C LEU A 596 45.72 20.64 -0.35
N CYS A 597 44.50 20.16 -0.18
CA CYS A 597 44.22 18.89 0.49
C CYS A 597 44.52 17.70 -0.42
N ARG A 598 44.76 16.53 0.18
CA ARG A 598 45.02 15.27 -0.53
C ARG A 598 43.75 14.68 -1.12
N GLU A 599 42.63 14.88 -0.46
CA GLU A 599 41.35 14.27 -0.79
C GLU A 599 40.67 15.03 -1.94
N GLY A 600 40.43 14.33 -3.06
CA GLY A 600 39.62 14.83 -4.17
C GLY A 600 38.14 14.54 -3.94
N LEU A 601 37.32 15.58 -3.94
CA LEU A 601 35.88 15.52 -3.65
C LEU A 601 35.08 15.39 -4.95
N SER A 602 34.32 14.30 -5.09
CA SER A 602 33.45 14.04 -6.26
C SER A 602 32.25 13.15 -5.92
N GLY A 603 31.16 13.23 -6.70
CA GLY A 603 30.05 12.26 -6.67
C GLY A 603 29.12 12.32 -5.45
N SER A 604 29.32 13.25 -4.51
CA SER A 604 28.48 13.38 -3.32
C SER A 604 28.44 14.82 -2.78
N ARG A 605 27.86 15.00 -1.60
CA ARG A 605 27.82 16.26 -0.84
C ARG A 605 28.89 16.25 0.24
N TYR A 606 29.62 17.35 0.37
CA TYR A 606 30.74 17.51 1.28
C TYR A 606 30.65 18.82 2.04
N TYR A 607 31.06 18.81 3.29
CA TYR A 607 31.12 19.98 4.15
C TYR A 607 32.37 19.96 5.01
N TRP A 608 33.03 21.10 5.14
CA TRP A 608 34.15 21.26 6.06
C TRP A 608 34.20 22.69 6.60
N GLU A 609 34.88 22.86 7.73
CA GLU A 609 35.01 24.14 8.41
C GLU A 609 36.48 24.49 8.58
N VAL A 610 36.78 25.78 8.39
CA VAL A 610 38.11 26.32 8.58
C VAL A 610 38.07 27.52 9.50
N GLU A 611 39.08 27.62 10.35
CA GLU A 611 39.26 28.69 11.32
C GLU A 611 40.56 29.44 11.03
N MET A 612 40.50 30.77 11.11
CA MET A 612 41.61 31.68 10.84
C MET A 612 42.09 32.30 12.16
N ASP A 613 43.39 32.33 12.44
CA ASP A 613 43.89 32.66 13.79
C ASP A 613 43.78 34.14 14.18
N SER A 614 43.51 35.06 13.23
CA SER A 614 43.08 36.48 13.43
C SER A 614 43.28 37.32 12.16
N TYR A 615 42.65 38.51 12.09
CA TYR A 615 42.75 39.46 10.97
C TYR A 615 43.84 40.53 11.14
N TRP A 616 44.93 40.27 11.86
CA TRP A 616 45.93 41.32 12.10
C TRP A 616 46.72 41.65 10.82
N ASP A 617 46.89 42.96 10.59
CA ASP A 617 47.85 43.55 9.65
C ASP A 617 47.54 43.41 8.14
N GLY A 618 46.26 43.47 7.77
CA GLY A 618 45.84 43.60 6.36
C GLY A 618 46.07 42.39 5.46
N GLY A 619 46.46 41.25 6.04
CA GLY A 619 46.62 39.98 5.31
C GLY A 619 45.31 39.42 4.80
N MET A 620 45.35 38.73 3.64
CA MET A 620 44.19 38.11 3.02
C MET A 620 44.35 36.59 2.90
N THR A 621 43.37 35.85 3.41
CA THR A 621 43.34 34.38 3.36
C THR A 621 42.49 33.90 2.19
N VAL A 622 42.96 32.90 1.46
CA VAL A 622 42.25 32.26 0.35
C VAL A 622 41.71 30.92 0.82
N ILE A 623 40.40 30.70 0.65
CA ILE A 623 39.72 29.42 0.87
C ILE A 623 39.05 29.04 -0.44
N GLY A 624 39.49 27.95 -1.07
CA GLY A 624 39.00 27.58 -2.39
C GLY A 624 38.93 26.09 -2.66
N VAL A 625 38.45 25.77 -3.85
CA VAL A 625 38.48 24.43 -4.44
C VAL A 625 39.08 24.51 -5.83
N VAL A 626 39.88 23.52 -6.20
CA VAL A 626 40.62 23.49 -7.46
C VAL A 626 40.48 22.15 -8.16
N TYR A 627 40.53 22.18 -9.48
CA TYR A 627 40.75 21.00 -10.31
C TYR A 627 42.19 20.50 -10.20
N LYS A 628 42.37 19.19 -10.41
CA LYS A 628 43.67 18.53 -10.23
C LYS A 628 44.71 19.09 -11.20
N GLY A 629 44.27 19.39 -12.43
CA GLY A 629 45.09 19.87 -13.53
C GLY A 629 45.59 21.32 -13.42
N MET A 630 45.12 22.07 -12.41
CA MET A 630 45.50 23.48 -12.25
C MET A 630 47.03 23.65 -12.17
N MET A 631 47.57 24.58 -12.95
CA MET A 631 49.00 24.91 -12.90
C MET A 631 49.41 25.37 -11.50
N ARG A 632 50.64 25.08 -11.10
CA ARG A 632 51.16 25.40 -9.75
C ARG A 632 52.47 26.17 -9.76
N LYS A 633 52.99 26.46 -10.96
CA LYS A 633 54.31 27.08 -11.16
C LYS A 633 54.18 28.48 -11.74
N GLY A 634 55.07 29.38 -11.31
CA GLY A 634 55.16 30.74 -11.82
C GLY A 634 54.18 31.73 -11.19
N ALA A 635 54.34 33.01 -11.54
CA ALA A 635 53.62 34.14 -10.93
C ALA A 635 52.29 34.52 -11.61
N GLY A 636 51.93 33.85 -12.70
CA GLY A 636 50.75 34.17 -13.50
C GLY A 636 49.42 33.81 -12.82
N ASP A 637 48.31 34.19 -13.45
CA ASP A 637 46.96 33.89 -12.97
C ASP A 637 46.60 32.40 -13.06
N ASP A 638 47.20 31.68 -14.02
CA ASP A 638 46.97 30.24 -14.18
C ASP A 638 47.41 29.43 -12.96
N SER A 639 48.37 29.91 -12.17
CA SER A 639 48.85 29.26 -10.94
C SER A 639 48.21 29.76 -9.65
N ARG A 640 47.27 30.71 -9.75
CA ARG A 640 46.63 31.36 -8.60
C ARG A 640 45.19 30.90 -8.41
N ILE A 641 44.89 30.38 -7.22
CA ILE A 641 43.53 29.93 -6.86
C ILE A 641 42.53 31.10 -6.98
N GLY A 642 41.48 30.89 -7.78
CA GLY A 642 40.40 31.84 -8.07
C GLY A 642 40.66 32.81 -9.23
N ALA A 643 41.86 32.80 -9.82
CA ALA A 643 42.23 33.67 -10.95
C ALA A 643 42.18 32.95 -12.32
N ASN A 644 41.88 31.66 -12.34
CA ASN A 644 41.76 30.83 -13.55
C ASN A 644 40.37 30.16 -13.62
N LYS A 645 40.10 29.42 -14.71
CA LYS A 645 38.82 28.73 -14.94
C LYS A 645 38.71 27.39 -14.20
N GLU A 646 39.79 26.95 -13.57
CA GLU A 646 39.95 25.65 -12.92
C GLU A 646 39.83 25.74 -11.39
N SER A 647 39.49 26.92 -10.86
CA SER A 647 39.43 27.17 -9.43
C SER A 647 38.41 28.23 -9.03
N TRP A 648 37.91 28.09 -7.81
CA TRP A 648 36.94 28.99 -7.19
C TRP A 648 37.37 29.27 -5.76
N CYS A 649 37.35 30.53 -5.32
CA CYS A 649 37.70 30.84 -3.93
C CYS A 649 36.93 32.01 -3.31
N LEU A 650 36.91 31.99 -1.99
CA LEU A 650 36.57 33.10 -1.12
C LEU A 650 37.87 33.65 -0.53
N VAL A 651 38.16 34.91 -0.82
CA VAL A 651 39.26 35.67 -0.21
C VAL A 651 38.70 36.41 1.01
N CYS A 652 39.25 36.14 2.18
CA CYS A 652 38.83 36.68 3.46
C CYS A 652 39.82 37.74 3.93
N SER A 653 39.34 38.94 4.25
CA SER A 653 40.11 40.01 4.89
C SER A 653 39.37 40.55 6.13
N ASP A 654 40.03 41.44 6.86
CA ASP A 654 39.51 42.17 8.03
C ASP A 654 38.25 43.01 7.76
N SER A 655 38.04 43.44 6.52
CA SER A 655 37.05 44.46 6.16
C SER A 655 35.99 43.91 5.21
N HIS A 656 36.36 43.02 4.28
CA HIS A 656 35.43 42.44 3.30
C HIS A 656 35.87 41.05 2.85
N TYR A 657 34.90 40.22 2.48
CA TYR A 657 35.14 38.97 1.78
C TYR A 657 34.89 39.14 0.28
N HIS A 658 35.67 38.44 -0.54
CA HIS A 658 35.56 38.49 -1.99
C HIS A 658 35.46 37.11 -2.59
N PHE A 659 34.40 36.84 -3.34
CA PHE A 659 34.36 35.66 -4.19
C PHE A 659 35.08 35.94 -5.51
N LEU A 660 36.00 35.04 -5.89
CA LEU A 660 36.79 35.12 -7.13
C LEU A 660 36.65 33.83 -7.96
N GLN A 661 36.43 34.03 -9.25
CA GLN A 661 36.50 33.03 -10.32
C GLN A 661 36.84 33.76 -11.63
N ALA A 662 37.69 33.17 -12.49
CA ALA A 662 38.01 33.79 -13.78
C ALA A 662 36.77 34.05 -14.63
N GLY A 663 36.67 35.25 -15.20
CA GLY A 663 35.54 35.68 -16.02
C GLY A 663 34.27 36.02 -15.24
N VAL A 664 34.27 35.91 -13.91
CA VAL A 664 33.15 36.32 -13.04
C VAL A 664 33.49 37.64 -12.36
N ARG A 665 32.54 38.59 -12.34
CA ARG A 665 32.73 39.88 -11.66
C ARG A 665 32.94 39.64 -10.17
N ARG A 666 34.05 40.16 -9.62
CA ARG A 666 34.37 40.14 -8.18
C ARG A 666 33.16 40.65 -7.38
N ARG A 667 32.68 39.82 -6.45
CA ARG A 667 31.58 40.18 -5.55
C ARG A 667 32.14 40.49 -4.17
N SER A 668 31.85 41.69 -3.66
CA SER A 668 32.16 42.08 -2.28
C SER A 668 31.05 41.59 -1.34
N ILE A 669 31.45 40.98 -0.23
CA ILE A 669 30.57 40.44 0.81
C ILE A 669 30.99 41.12 2.13
N PRO A 670 30.07 41.74 2.88
CA PRO A 670 30.40 42.35 4.16
C PRO A 670 31.04 41.35 5.12
N CYS A 671 32.09 41.77 5.83
CA CYS A 671 32.76 40.91 6.80
C CYS A 671 31.80 40.52 7.94
N PRO A 672 31.64 39.21 8.23
CA PRO A 672 30.89 38.74 9.39
C PRO A 672 31.75 38.77 10.67
N ASP A 673 31.12 38.75 11.85
CA ASP A 673 31.79 38.80 13.17
C ASP A 673 32.58 37.53 13.55
N SER A 674 32.92 36.67 12.57
CA SER A 674 33.55 35.38 12.82
C SER A 674 34.67 35.04 11.83
N ILE A 675 35.76 34.55 12.42
CA ILE A 675 36.96 33.99 11.79
C ILE A 675 36.78 32.55 11.27
N ARG A 676 35.59 31.95 11.43
CA ARG A 676 35.30 30.57 11.03
C ARG A 676 34.39 30.54 9.81
N VAL A 677 34.82 29.82 8.78
CA VAL A 677 34.14 29.69 7.48
C VAL A 677 33.81 28.23 7.20
N GLY A 678 32.56 27.97 6.86
CA GLY A 678 32.08 26.67 6.42
C GLY A 678 31.97 26.63 4.91
N VAL A 679 32.44 25.56 4.29
CA VAL A 679 32.35 25.33 2.85
C VAL A 679 31.49 24.10 2.60
N TYR A 680 30.50 24.25 1.72
CA TYR A 680 29.62 23.17 1.30
C TYR A 680 29.71 22.97 -0.20
N LEU A 681 29.93 21.73 -0.62
CA LEU A 681 30.00 21.31 -2.00
C LEU A 681 28.92 20.26 -2.25
N ASP A 682 27.94 20.59 -3.09
CA ASP A 682 27.02 19.63 -3.70
C ASP A 682 27.52 19.32 -5.11
N TRP A 683 28.34 18.27 -5.23
CA TRP A 683 28.99 17.92 -6.49
C TRP A 683 27.97 17.50 -7.57
N PRO A 684 26.96 16.64 -7.29
CA PRO A 684 25.91 16.29 -8.26
C PRO A 684 25.08 17.49 -8.72
N ALA A 685 24.72 18.40 -7.81
CA ALA A 685 23.93 19.58 -8.15
C ALA A 685 24.75 20.77 -8.67
N GLY A 686 26.08 20.62 -8.81
CA GLY A 686 26.95 21.68 -9.29
C GLY A 686 26.96 22.94 -8.41
N THR A 687 26.88 22.79 -7.09
CA THR A 687 26.73 23.93 -6.17
C THR A 687 27.88 24.00 -5.17
N LEU A 688 28.56 25.15 -5.10
CA LEU A 688 29.58 25.48 -4.10
C LEU A 688 29.10 26.66 -3.25
N SER A 689 29.02 26.49 -1.93
CA SER A 689 28.50 27.50 -1.01
C SER A 689 29.43 27.77 0.16
N PHE A 690 29.50 29.02 0.58
CA PHE A 690 30.30 29.50 1.70
C PHE A 690 29.40 30.08 2.79
N TYR A 691 29.76 29.82 4.04
CA TYR A 691 29.02 30.24 5.22
C TYR A 691 29.99 30.81 6.26
N SER A 692 29.55 31.81 7.01
CA SER A 692 30.21 32.24 8.24
C SER A 692 29.57 31.54 9.42
N LEU A 693 30.38 31.15 10.41
CA LEU A 693 29.91 30.47 11.61
C LEU A 693 30.02 31.35 12.82
N SER A 694 28.91 31.70 13.49
CA SER A 694 29.00 32.40 14.77
C SER A 694 29.68 31.53 15.84
N SER A 695 30.13 32.17 16.93
CA SER A 695 30.61 31.47 18.14
C SER A 695 29.56 30.52 18.74
N SER A 696 28.26 30.76 18.48
CA SER A 696 27.15 29.87 18.86
C SER A 696 26.93 28.69 17.89
N GLY A 697 27.75 28.55 16.85
CA GLY A 697 27.63 27.48 15.85
C GLY A 697 26.57 27.71 14.77
N THR A 698 26.01 28.92 14.66
CA THR A 698 24.98 29.26 13.67
C THR A 698 25.60 29.57 12.31
N LEU A 699 25.10 28.96 11.25
CA LEU A 699 25.54 29.16 9.87
C LEU A 699 24.84 30.35 9.22
N LYS A 700 25.60 31.38 8.84
CA LYS A 700 25.15 32.51 8.03
C LYS A 700 25.67 32.36 6.60
N HIS A 701 24.78 32.22 5.63
CA HIS A 701 25.15 32.13 4.21
C HIS A 701 25.91 33.38 3.75
N LEU A 702 27.03 33.17 3.05
CA LEU A 702 27.85 34.24 2.48
C LEU A 702 27.66 34.32 0.96
N TYR A 703 27.81 33.18 0.28
CA TYR A 703 27.76 33.13 -1.17
C TYR A 703 27.53 31.70 -1.67
N SER A 704 26.84 31.56 -2.81
CA SER A 704 26.75 30.31 -3.56
C SER A 704 27.09 30.54 -5.02
N ARG A 705 27.83 29.58 -5.59
CA ARG A 705 28.10 29.48 -7.02
C ARG A 705 27.48 28.20 -7.56
N HIS A 706 26.77 28.34 -8.67
CA HIS A 706 26.31 27.20 -9.46
C HIS A 706 27.17 27.07 -10.71
N THR A 707 27.73 25.89 -10.93
CA THR A 707 28.59 25.56 -12.08
C THR A 707 28.62 24.04 -12.27
N THR A 708 28.84 23.57 -13.50
CA THR A 708 29.00 22.15 -13.77
C THR A 708 30.44 21.72 -13.42
N PHE A 709 30.58 20.77 -12.50
CA PHE A 709 31.88 20.19 -12.17
C PHE A 709 32.18 19.01 -13.11
N THR A 710 33.39 18.99 -13.68
CA THR A 710 33.79 17.99 -14.69
C THR A 710 34.79 16.98 -14.16
N GLU A 711 35.44 17.29 -13.04
CA GLU A 711 36.42 16.42 -12.38
C GLU A 711 36.38 16.61 -10.85
N PRO A 712 37.06 15.74 -10.07
CA PRO A 712 37.14 15.91 -8.61
C PRO A 712 37.77 17.23 -8.20
N LEU A 713 37.23 17.84 -7.15
CA LEU A 713 37.69 19.11 -6.60
C LEU A 713 38.53 18.91 -5.35
N TYR A 714 39.66 19.60 -5.28
CA TYR A 714 40.59 19.56 -4.16
C TYR A 714 40.45 20.87 -3.38
N PRO A 715 40.05 20.82 -2.09
CA PRO A 715 40.09 21.99 -1.22
C PRO A 715 41.51 22.57 -1.15
N GLY A 716 41.63 23.89 -1.14
CA GLY A 716 42.90 24.58 -1.15
C GLY A 716 42.88 25.87 -0.34
N PHE A 717 44.04 26.20 0.23
CA PHE A 717 44.23 27.34 1.11
C PHE A 717 45.46 28.13 0.71
N GLY A 718 45.47 29.43 1.00
CA GLY A 718 46.71 30.19 0.99
C GLY A 718 46.57 31.65 1.37
N PHE A 719 47.62 32.41 1.12
CA PHE A 719 47.78 33.74 1.70
C PHE A 719 48.24 34.76 0.65
N LEU A 720 47.56 35.91 0.60
CA LEU A 720 47.86 37.03 -0.29
C LEU A 720 48.35 38.21 0.55
N PHE A 721 49.49 38.79 0.14
CA PHE A 721 50.16 40.02 0.64
C PHE A 721 49.59 40.68 1.91
N GLY A 722 50.37 40.67 3.00
CA GLY A 722 50.21 41.47 4.23
C GLY A 722 51.61 41.77 4.83
N VAL A 723 51.74 42.84 5.62
CA VAL A 723 53.03 43.35 6.12
C VAL A 723 53.69 42.34 7.08
N TYR A 724 55.02 42.24 7.02
CA TYR A 724 55.90 41.23 7.65
C TYR A 724 55.95 41.27 9.19
N SER A 725 54.82 41.28 9.90
CA SER A 725 54.85 41.42 11.36
C SER A 725 54.09 40.36 12.17
N SER A 726 53.34 39.45 11.54
CA SER A 726 52.71 38.32 12.25
C SER A 726 52.38 37.14 11.34
N SER A 727 52.58 35.91 11.84
CA SER A 727 52.30 34.66 11.13
C SER A 727 50.79 34.40 11.00
N SER A 728 50.22 34.55 9.80
CA SER A 728 48.84 34.13 9.50
C SER A 728 48.74 32.61 9.38
N SER A 729 47.66 32.02 9.90
CA SER A 729 47.39 30.59 9.74
C SER A 729 45.92 30.28 9.50
N VAL A 730 45.71 29.09 8.92
CA VAL A 730 44.40 28.49 8.69
C VAL A 730 44.42 27.07 9.24
N THR A 731 43.38 26.73 10.00
CA THR A 731 43.23 25.43 10.63
C THR A 731 41.95 24.75 10.13
N LEU A 732 42.07 23.50 9.66
CA LEU A 732 40.95 22.62 9.37
C LEU A 732 40.31 22.15 10.68
N CYS A 733 39.11 22.64 10.99
CA CYS A 733 38.46 22.36 12.27
C CYS A 733 38.10 20.89 12.43
N GLN A 734 38.23 20.35 13.65
CA GLN A 734 37.71 19.03 13.98
C GLN A 734 36.23 19.15 14.31
N ILE A 735 35.42 18.30 13.71
CA ILE A 735 34.00 18.22 14.01
C ILE A 735 33.83 16.99 14.93
N ASP A 736 34.23 17.12 16.19
CA ASP A 736 34.32 16.01 17.17
C ASP A 736 32.99 15.30 17.47
N ASP A 737 33.11 14.00 17.77
CA ASP A 737 32.04 13.05 18.13
C ASP A 737 32.07 12.66 19.63
N GLN A 738 32.57 13.51 20.53
CA GLN A 738 32.74 13.18 21.96
C GLN A 738 31.76 13.87 22.91
N HIS A 739 30.61 13.25 23.14
CA HIS A 739 29.90 13.19 24.44
C HIS A 739 29.05 11.90 24.47
N ILE A 740 29.74 10.76 24.48
CA ILE A 740 29.17 9.43 24.68
C ILE A 740 30.04 8.71 25.73
N GLN A 741 29.66 8.81 27.00
CA GLN A 741 29.93 7.80 28.03
C GLN A 741 29.14 8.18 29.30
N ARG A 742 28.43 7.18 29.86
CA ARG A 742 27.31 7.23 30.84
C ARG A 742 25.97 7.40 30.10
N ASP A 743 25.14 6.38 29.87
CA ASP A 743 24.87 5.18 30.65
C ASP A 743 24.79 3.91 29.78
N HIS A 744 25.27 2.80 30.34
CA HIS A 744 25.11 1.47 29.77
C HIS A 744 23.69 0.94 30.05
N GLY A 745 23.04 0.40 29.02
CA GLY A 745 21.77 -0.33 29.16
C GLY A 745 21.47 -1.21 27.94
N GLY A 746 22.16 -2.35 27.84
CA GLY A 746 21.66 -3.55 27.15
C GLY A 746 21.79 -3.64 25.62
N GLU A 747 22.99 -3.95 25.12
CA GLU A 747 23.12 -4.62 23.81
C GLU A 747 22.66 -6.10 23.93
N SER A 748 21.59 -6.47 23.24
CA SER A 748 21.22 -7.86 22.98
C SER A 748 21.51 -8.19 21.51
N TRP A 749 22.64 -8.85 21.28
CA TRP A 749 22.97 -9.47 19.99
C TRP A 749 22.18 -10.79 19.84
N ILE A 750 21.15 -10.81 18.99
CA ILE A 750 20.57 -12.08 18.52
C ILE A 750 21.34 -12.52 17.27
N LYS A 751 22.27 -13.47 17.45
CA LYS A 751 22.85 -14.25 16.35
C LYS A 751 21.80 -15.22 15.79
N PRO A 752 21.69 -15.39 14.46
CA PRO A 752 20.90 -16.48 13.89
C PRO A 752 21.57 -17.83 14.22
N ARG A 753 20.79 -18.79 14.73
CA ARG A 753 21.23 -20.18 14.86
C ARG A 753 21.29 -20.86 13.48
N PRO A 754 22.31 -21.69 13.20
CA PRO A 754 22.34 -22.53 12.01
C PRO A 754 21.54 -23.83 12.25
N LYS A 755 20.82 -24.29 11.23
CA LYS A 755 20.43 -25.71 11.11
C LYS A 755 20.72 -26.13 9.67
N ASN A 756 21.82 -26.85 9.45
CA ASN A 756 21.93 -28.31 9.48
C ASN A 756 20.96 -28.99 8.52
N THR A 757 21.56 -29.41 7.41
CA THR A 757 21.18 -30.51 6.54
C THR A 757 20.82 -31.76 7.32
N ARG A 758 19.67 -32.37 6.97
CA ARG A 758 19.48 -33.82 6.89
C ARG A 758 18.23 -34.11 6.08
N ASP A 759 18.48 -34.63 4.88
CA ASP A 759 17.55 -35.43 4.10
C ASP A 759 16.95 -36.55 4.97
N HIS A 760 15.64 -36.71 4.89
CA HIS A 760 15.03 -38.02 4.75
C HIS A 760 13.85 -37.90 3.80
N GLY A 761 14.01 -38.49 2.61
CA GLY A 761 12.95 -38.70 1.65
C GLY A 761 11.87 -39.62 2.22
N GLY A 762 10.63 -39.30 1.86
CA GLY A 762 9.46 -40.13 2.02
C GLY A 762 8.51 -39.81 0.87
N GLU A 763 8.77 -40.41 -0.29
CA GLU A 763 7.79 -40.49 -1.37
C GLU A 763 6.55 -41.23 -0.86
N SER A 764 5.38 -40.61 -1.00
CA SER A 764 4.10 -41.31 -0.90
C SER A 764 3.25 -40.91 -2.10
N TRP A 765 3.21 -41.81 -3.07
CA TRP A 765 2.33 -41.78 -4.22
C TRP A 765 0.88 -42.02 -3.79
N ILE A 766 -0.01 -41.08 -4.10
CA ILE A 766 -1.45 -41.36 -4.22
C ILE A 766 -1.91 -40.87 -5.59
N LYS A 767 -2.39 -41.81 -6.41
CA LYS A 767 -3.01 -41.57 -7.72
C LYS A 767 -4.32 -40.77 -7.58
N PRO A 768 -4.70 -39.97 -8.60
CA PRO A 768 -5.90 -39.14 -8.56
C PRO A 768 -7.18 -39.97 -8.72
N GLY A 769 -8.17 -39.70 -7.85
CA GLY A 769 -9.59 -40.01 -8.06
C GLY A 769 -10.35 -38.77 -8.58
N PRO A 770 -11.57 -38.93 -9.12
CA PRO A 770 -12.17 -37.94 -10.01
C PRO A 770 -12.66 -36.68 -9.29
N GLU A 771 -12.63 -35.60 -10.07
CA GLU A 771 -13.06 -34.23 -9.79
C GLU A 771 -14.46 -34.13 -9.16
N ASN A 772 -14.56 -33.34 -8.07
CA ASN A 772 -15.60 -32.33 -7.83
C ASN A 772 -15.52 -31.79 -6.40
N THR A 773 -14.74 -30.72 -6.19
CA THR A 773 -14.97 -29.71 -5.15
C THR A 773 -14.23 -28.45 -5.57
N ARG A 774 -14.96 -27.35 -5.78
CA ARG A 774 -14.39 -26.02 -6.01
C ARG A 774 -13.94 -25.47 -4.66
N ASP A 775 -12.66 -25.12 -4.56
CA ASP A 775 -12.03 -24.56 -3.37
C ASP A 775 -12.69 -23.24 -2.94
N HIS A 776 -13.06 -23.17 -1.67
CA HIS A 776 -13.41 -21.94 -0.97
C HIS A 776 -12.14 -21.38 -0.33
N GLY A 777 -11.75 -20.17 -0.75
CA GLY A 777 -10.67 -19.43 -0.11
C GLY A 777 -11.12 -18.91 1.25
N GLY A 778 -10.46 -19.34 2.32
CA GLY A 778 -10.69 -18.86 3.69
C GLY A 778 -9.37 -18.67 4.43
N GLU A 779 -9.40 -17.80 5.44
CA GLU A 779 -8.36 -17.71 6.47
C GLU A 779 -8.68 -18.67 7.63
N CYS A 780 -7.66 -19.17 8.33
CA CYS A 780 -7.72 -20.28 9.27
C CYS A 780 -6.86 -20.00 10.49
N CYS A 781 -7.40 -20.12 11.69
CA CYS A 781 -6.67 -19.82 12.92
C CYS A 781 -6.36 -21.07 13.78
N ILE A 782 -5.19 -21.16 14.43
CA ILE A 782 -4.75 -22.35 15.22
C ILE A 782 -4.14 -21.94 16.57
N LYS A 783 -4.52 -22.63 17.67
CA LYS A 783 -3.93 -22.49 19.02
C LYS A 783 -2.97 -23.63 19.37
N PRO A 784 -1.68 -23.41 19.70
CA PRO A 784 -0.85 -24.39 20.40
C PRO A 784 -0.85 -24.13 21.92
N GLY A 785 -0.91 -25.21 22.70
CA GLY A 785 -1.13 -25.17 24.16
C GLY A 785 0.02 -24.58 24.99
N PRO A 786 -0.26 -24.15 26.24
CA PRO A 786 0.73 -23.56 27.12
C PRO A 786 1.63 -24.63 27.77
N GLU A 787 2.93 -24.35 27.84
CA GLU A 787 3.83 -25.02 28.77
C GLU A 787 3.58 -24.48 30.20
N LYS A 788 3.09 -25.37 31.06
CA LYS A 788 3.15 -25.41 32.53
C LYS A 788 3.40 -24.07 33.26
N CYS A 789 2.36 -23.56 33.93
CA CYS A 789 2.52 -22.79 35.17
C CYS A 789 2.39 -23.73 36.37
N GLU A 790 3.37 -23.72 37.27
CA GLU A 790 3.26 -24.31 38.60
C GLU A 790 2.69 -23.29 39.60
N CYS A 791 1.77 -23.79 40.44
CA CYS A 791 1.07 -23.22 41.60
C CYS A 791 -0.13 -22.30 41.35
#